data_AF-A0A348WT61-F1
#
_entry.id   AF-A0A348WT61-F1
#
_cell.length_a   1.000
_cell.length_b   1.000
_cell.length_c   1.000
_cell.angle_alpha   90.00
_cell.angle_beta   90.00
_cell.angle_gamma   90.00
#
_symmetry.space_group_name_H-M   'P 1'
#
loop_
_entity.id
_entity.type
_entity.pdbx_description
1 polymer ?
#
loop_
_entity_poly.entity_id
_entity_poly.type
_entity_poly.pdbx_seq_one_letter_code
_entity_poly.pdbx_strand_id
1 'polypeptide(L)'
;MIKVNNITKLYHSSKGDEVVALNHLSINIKSRGLTFICGKSGSGKTTFLNLIGGLDKCSSGDIEVFGHVITKFSEQEITNYRNFVVGIVFQEFHLLEDCTVEENIYHAIHILPEQHNHYSVDEVLELVGILDLKHRFINELSGGQKQRVSIARALVKKPKILLCDEPTGSLDFETGKQIIKLLKEISNKISVIIVSHQIEDANQFGDRVITFDNGLIKNDKIKNDYNNDKKINSELQLKKVKKKLKYKDLFKISCRFLKVKWSRLFIIIPLFLICLLLFNIILSINFSNNDRVIKKAMMDNHLDYVSIDKKYILNDGKDKTLSGYNMNENDYQYLKDNLNADIDIVYDEFNCMYSNLGNGGSQLFENIISKINYYSKQNRGAIEINQKFLDRYGYTLDGRLPKYDDEIVITEYIFELYQLTNYKDGSNEIKIREHEDLIGKTITFSSSKPFKIVGIIDTKMNSKRYKPLSNQLINLPTTHILRYELEDLLQHGIHNLIYMNEGYFDKTVIENQTDIPFYYEYKDYTSGNHHSYKSFRKNTDPTGVRFYRMKDLDETEYEIYIPIDFDVNSKQIEEKISGAILEYAESTYFQIRDQWIDDGNRDDYYYYYYYICTNEINKYSPNCSYKNFQEAEIDLEIKNRIKNPTVYLPTFGFDKNANTDVNINIVGFFDAQSDEEINYCYFSEELYDLILNDYQYLLYNYRNFIIPLKDFETKNFEMRNEEITDSNLLLENKLLINYNSDEHIYKDSVNNGVKYDICNEIITSFDYLKDYIEIILLVLKLILPCLAIILILVMYHYFSHVILEKKKDIGIFRLLGYQKREIFIVFLNEIIVILLPVLIVNMLLCSISVNFINHYFDKIYFALYPIANLGFFAILVTIIVTFILGLIGISLPLYRILRKTPVQIISNK
;
A
#
# COMPACT_ATOMS: atom_id res chain seq x y z
N MET A 1 64.14 27.88 -9.86
CA MET A 1 64.72 28.12 -8.52
C MET A 1 63.81 27.44 -7.49
N ILE A 2 64.40 26.65 -6.60
CA ILE A 2 63.73 25.99 -5.47
C ILE A 2 64.32 26.61 -4.20
N LYS A 3 63.48 27.06 -3.27
CA LYS A 3 63.89 27.55 -1.95
C LYS A 3 63.22 26.70 -0.89
N VAL A 4 64.01 26.17 0.02
CA VAL A 4 63.57 25.36 1.16
C VAL A 4 63.90 26.14 2.41
N ASN A 5 62.90 26.39 3.25
CA ASN A 5 63.04 27.23 4.44
C ASN A 5 62.61 26.44 5.70
N ASN A 6 63.59 26.09 6.53
CA ASN A 6 63.46 25.44 7.84
C ASN A 6 62.52 24.23 7.83
N ILE A 7 62.67 23.33 6.85
CA ILE A 7 61.77 22.17 6.74
C ILE A 7 62.12 21.11 7.78
N THR A 8 61.09 20.61 8.45
CA THR A 8 61.18 19.45 9.33
C THR A 8 60.17 18.40 8.85
N LYS A 9 60.60 17.14 8.84
CA LYS A 9 59.74 16.00 8.54
C LYS A 9 59.88 14.95 9.62
N LEU A 10 58.77 14.70 10.29
CA LEU A 10 58.61 13.65 11.28
C LEU A 10 57.82 12.50 10.65
N TYR A 11 58.26 11.27 10.88
CA TYR A 11 57.48 10.08 10.64
C TYR A 11 57.12 9.42 11.96
N HIS A 12 55.86 9.04 12.11
CA HIS A 12 55.41 8.26 13.25
C HIS A 12 55.53 6.77 12.90
N SER A 13 56.26 6.03 13.72
CA SER A 13 56.31 4.57 13.64
C SER A 13 54.96 3.98 14.03
N SER A 14 54.64 2.79 13.52
CA SER A 14 53.48 2.01 13.95
C SER A 14 53.51 1.65 15.45
N LYS A 15 54.67 1.75 16.10
CA LYS A 15 54.86 1.58 17.55
C LYS A 15 54.74 2.89 18.36
N GLY A 16 54.49 4.03 17.72
CA GLY A 16 54.31 5.33 18.39
C GLY A 16 55.56 6.22 18.44
N ASP A 17 56.76 5.70 18.15
CA ASP A 17 57.99 6.50 18.17
C ASP A 17 58.05 7.52 17.02
N GLU A 18 58.48 8.74 17.31
CA GLU A 18 58.73 9.79 16.32
C GLU A 18 60.16 9.71 15.78
N VAL A 19 60.29 9.59 14.46
CA VAL A 19 61.59 9.60 13.78
C VAL A 19 61.72 10.89 12.98
N VAL A 20 62.70 11.71 13.35
CA VAL A 20 63.06 12.93 12.62
C VAL A 20 63.83 12.55 11.36
N ALA A 21 63.21 12.69 10.20
CA ALA A 21 63.83 12.38 8.92
C ALA A 21 64.55 13.59 8.29
N LEU A 22 64.05 14.80 8.54
CA LEU A 22 64.68 16.07 8.17
C LEU A 22 64.52 17.05 9.33
N ASN A 23 65.58 17.79 9.65
CA ASN A 23 65.63 18.64 10.83
C ASN A 23 65.98 20.09 10.45
N HIS A 24 64.99 20.99 10.44
CA HIS A 24 65.15 22.42 10.17
C HIS A 24 66.05 22.76 8.96
N LEU A 25 65.91 22.00 7.88
CA LEU A 25 66.79 22.11 6.72
C LEU A 25 66.41 23.33 5.87
N SER A 26 67.42 24.13 5.50
CA SER A 26 67.26 25.29 4.61
C SER A 26 68.25 25.22 3.45
N ILE A 27 67.76 25.29 2.21
CA ILE A 27 68.62 25.24 1.00
C ILE A 27 67.96 25.86 -0.22
N ASN A 28 68.77 26.51 -1.06
CA ASN A 28 68.33 27.07 -2.34
C ASN A 28 68.98 26.30 -3.51
N ILE A 29 68.19 25.81 -4.45
CA ILE A 29 68.65 25.11 -5.66
C ILE A 29 68.30 25.95 -6.91
N LYS A 30 69.25 26.04 -7.85
CA LYS A 30 69.13 26.86 -9.06
C LYS A 30 68.06 26.32 -10.04
N SER A 31 67.73 27.10 -11.06
CA SER A 31 66.73 26.76 -12.11
C SER A 31 67.19 25.66 -13.07
N ARG A 32 68.49 25.44 -13.17
CA ARG A 32 69.15 24.49 -14.07
C ARG A 32 70.45 23.99 -13.48
N GLY A 33 71.03 22.97 -14.10
CA GLY A 33 72.27 22.32 -13.68
C GLY A 33 72.02 21.02 -12.91
N LEU A 34 73.09 20.23 -12.80
CA LEU A 34 73.05 18.90 -12.16
C LEU A 34 73.47 19.00 -10.70
N THR A 35 72.51 18.86 -9.79
CA THR A 35 72.75 18.86 -8.34
C THR A 35 72.69 17.44 -7.79
N PHE A 36 73.74 17.01 -7.11
CA PHE A 36 73.77 15.74 -6.38
C PHE A 36 73.50 15.96 -4.90
N ILE A 37 72.67 15.09 -4.32
CA ILE A 37 72.40 14.99 -2.89
C ILE A 37 72.93 13.63 -2.43
N CYS A 38 74.06 13.66 -1.73
CA CYS A 38 74.81 12.49 -1.27
C CYS A 38 74.68 12.30 0.24
N GLY A 39 74.96 11.10 0.75
CA GLY A 39 74.95 10.83 2.20
C GLY A 39 74.59 9.37 2.51
N LYS A 40 74.83 8.90 3.74
CA LYS A 40 74.57 7.50 4.15
C LYS A 40 73.09 7.11 4.04
N SER A 41 72.79 5.81 4.02
CA SER A 41 71.39 5.35 4.02
C SER A 41 70.68 5.84 5.28
N GLY A 42 69.41 6.23 5.16
CA GLY A 42 68.65 6.84 6.26
C GLY A 42 68.95 8.32 6.56
N SER A 43 69.84 9.00 5.82
CA SER A 43 70.18 10.41 6.11
C SER A 43 69.11 11.46 5.72
N GLY A 44 67.94 11.03 5.21
CA GLY A 44 66.83 11.91 4.83
C GLY A 44 66.76 12.31 3.34
N LYS A 45 67.64 11.78 2.47
CA LYS A 45 67.72 12.20 1.05
C LYS A 45 66.44 11.93 0.24
N THR A 46 65.93 10.70 0.26
CA THR A 46 64.68 10.34 -0.43
C THR A 46 63.48 11.09 0.16
N THR A 47 63.46 11.30 1.48
CA THR A 47 62.47 12.15 2.15
C THR A 47 62.47 13.56 1.58
N PHE A 48 63.65 14.17 1.45
CA PHE A 48 63.82 15.50 0.87
C PHE A 48 63.33 15.56 -0.57
N LEU A 49 63.68 14.57 -1.39
CA LEU A 49 63.21 14.46 -2.77
C LEU A 49 61.68 14.34 -2.85
N ASN A 50 61.08 13.52 -1.99
CA ASN A 50 59.62 13.32 -1.94
C ASN A 50 58.87 14.62 -1.55
N LEU A 51 59.43 15.43 -0.66
CA LEU A 51 58.84 16.73 -0.28
C LEU A 51 58.91 17.73 -1.44
N ILE A 52 60.07 17.87 -2.09
CA ILE A 52 60.22 18.76 -3.26
C ILE A 52 59.32 18.30 -4.42
N GLY A 53 59.17 16.98 -4.60
CA GLY A 53 58.34 16.40 -5.64
C GLY A 53 56.82 16.51 -5.38
N GLY A 54 56.39 17.01 -4.22
CA GLY A 54 54.97 17.05 -3.84
C GLY A 54 54.35 15.65 -3.72
N LEU A 55 55.16 14.66 -3.32
CA LEU A 55 54.79 13.27 -3.09
C LEU A 55 54.45 12.97 -1.63
N ASP A 56 55.01 13.77 -0.72
CA ASP A 56 54.75 13.76 0.72
C ASP A 56 54.59 15.21 1.22
N LYS A 57 54.09 15.39 2.44
CA LYS A 57 53.89 16.70 3.08
C LYS A 57 54.93 16.94 4.16
N CYS A 58 55.38 18.19 4.31
CA CYS A 58 56.25 18.59 5.42
C CYS A 58 55.47 18.58 6.74
N SER A 59 56.18 18.35 7.86
CA SER A 59 55.60 18.51 9.20
C SER A 59 55.63 19.97 9.64
N SER A 60 56.71 20.70 9.28
CA SER A 60 56.82 22.15 9.42
C SER A 60 57.80 22.74 8.39
N GLY A 61 57.80 24.07 8.25
CA GLY A 61 58.58 24.80 7.25
C GLY A 61 57.87 24.97 5.91
N ASP A 62 58.50 25.70 4.99
CA ASP A 62 57.94 26.03 3.68
C ASP A 62 58.90 25.66 2.54
N ILE A 63 58.34 25.20 1.42
CA ILE A 63 59.05 24.95 0.17
C ILE A 63 58.45 25.84 -0.91
N GLU A 64 59.27 26.68 -1.52
CA GLU A 64 58.90 27.57 -2.62
C GLU A 64 59.57 27.12 -3.92
N VAL A 65 58.79 26.96 -4.99
CA VAL A 65 59.28 26.52 -6.29
C VAL A 65 58.84 27.51 -7.36
N PHE A 66 59.83 28.15 -8.00
CA PHE A 66 59.64 29.24 -8.97
C PHE A 66 58.62 30.30 -8.49
N GLY A 67 58.75 30.75 -7.24
CA GLY A 67 57.90 31.81 -6.65
C GLY A 67 56.63 31.33 -5.95
N HIS A 68 56.30 30.03 -6.02
CA HIS A 68 55.07 29.48 -5.43
C HIS A 68 55.35 28.58 -4.23
N VAL A 69 54.67 28.80 -3.11
CA VAL A 69 54.80 28.00 -1.88
C VAL A 69 54.01 26.70 -2.00
N ILE A 70 54.67 25.62 -2.39
CA ILE A 70 54.02 24.33 -2.70
C ILE A 70 53.48 23.61 -1.45
N THR A 71 54.00 23.95 -0.26
CA THR A 71 53.55 23.39 1.02
C THR A 71 52.11 23.78 1.37
N LYS A 72 51.62 24.89 0.80
CA LYS A 72 50.26 25.42 1.01
C LYS A 72 49.28 25.07 -0.10
N PHE A 73 49.72 24.31 -1.11
CA PHE A 73 48.87 23.90 -2.22
C PHE A 73 47.76 22.95 -1.76
N SER A 74 46.58 23.14 -2.33
CA SER A 74 45.52 22.14 -2.32
C SER A 74 45.99 20.85 -3.03
N GLU A 75 45.29 19.74 -2.81
CA GLU A 75 45.64 18.47 -3.46
C GLU A 75 45.62 18.56 -4.99
N GLN A 76 44.71 19.38 -5.53
CA GLN A 76 44.62 19.61 -6.97
C GLN A 76 45.80 20.44 -7.49
N GLU A 77 46.21 21.49 -6.77
CA GLU A 77 47.38 22.29 -7.13
C GLU A 77 48.69 21.50 -7.06
N ILE A 78 48.84 20.64 -6.04
CA ILE A 78 49.98 19.72 -5.93
C ILE A 78 50.00 18.68 -7.06
N THR A 79 48.82 18.24 -7.51
CA THR A 79 48.72 17.35 -8.67
C THR A 79 49.12 18.06 -9.96
N ASN A 80 48.69 19.32 -10.14
CA ASN A 80 49.11 20.16 -11.26
C ASN A 80 50.61 20.43 -11.23
N TYR A 81 51.19 20.67 -10.04
CA TYR A 81 52.62 20.82 -9.86
C TYR A 81 53.41 19.59 -10.36
N ARG A 82 52.96 18.36 -10.02
CA ARG A 82 53.54 17.12 -10.55
C ARG A 82 53.32 16.90 -12.05
N ASN A 83 52.27 17.49 -12.62
CA ASN A 83 51.98 17.35 -14.04
C ASN A 83 52.75 18.33 -14.92
N PHE A 84 53.03 19.53 -14.42
CA PHE A 84 53.57 20.62 -15.24
C PHE A 84 54.99 21.06 -14.88
N VAL A 85 55.45 20.78 -13.66
CA VAL A 85 56.71 21.34 -13.16
C VAL A 85 57.75 20.26 -12.89
N VAL A 86 57.34 19.13 -12.32
CA VAL A 86 58.26 18.10 -11.84
C VAL A 86 58.12 16.80 -12.62
N GLY A 87 59.22 16.27 -13.13
CA GLY A 87 59.37 14.88 -13.53
C GLY A 87 60.09 14.10 -12.42
N ILE A 88 59.67 12.87 -12.14
CA ILE A 88 60.24 12.06 -11.07
C ILE A 88 60.64 10.69 -11.62
N VAL A 89 61.87 10.28 -11.32
CA VAL A 89 62.46 8.99 -11.66
C VAL A 89 62.79 8.28 -10.35
N PHE A 90 62.14 7.15 -10.11
CA PHE A 90 62.28 6.37 -8.88
C PHE A 90 63.28 5.22 -9.04
N GLN A 91 63.88 4.81 -7.93
CA GLN A 91 64.80 3.67 -7.84
C GLN A 91 64.17 2.34 -8.34
N GLU A 92 62.94 2.04 -7.94
CA GLU A 92 62.21 0.83 -8.36
C GLU A 92 61.45 1.00 -9.70
N PHE A 93 61.74 2.05 -10.48
CA PHE A 93 61.09 2.44 -11.75
C PHE A 93 59.59 2.81 -11.65
N HIS A 94 58.80 2.10 -10.83
CA HIS A 94 57.35 2.23 -10.67
C HIS A 94 56.60 2.27 -12.02
N LEU A 95 56.93 1.36 -12.93
CA LEU A 95 56.27 1.21 -14.23
C LEU A 95 55.09 0.23 -14.12
N LEU A 96 54.07 0.43 -14.93
CA LEU A 96 52.94 -0.50 -15.05
C LEU A 96 53.43 -1.74 -15.82
N GLU A 97 53.59 -2.86 -15.13
CA GLU A 97 54.26 -4.06 -15.67
C GLU A 97 53.47 -4.74 -16.81
N ASP A 98 52.14 -4.67 -16.74
CA ASP A 98 51.24 -5.19 -17.76
C ASP A 98 51.17 -4.30 -19.02
N CYS A 99 51.81 -3.12 -19.04
CA CYS A 99 51.72 -2.12 -20.12
C CYS A 99 52.90 -2.25 -21.08
N THR A 100 52.73 -1.77 -22.30
CA THR A 100 53.89 -1.53 -23.19
C THR A 100 54.69 -0.29 -22.75
N VAL A 101 55.87 -0.11 -23.33
CA VAL A 101 56.68 1.12 -23.19
C VAL A 101 55.88 2.35 -23.59
N GLU A 102 55.25 2.30 -24.76
CA GLU A 102 54.38 3.37 -25.26
C GLU A 102 53.23 3.68 -24.29
N GLU A 103 52.52 2.66 -23.81
CA GLU A 103 51.38 2.86 -22.90
C GLU A 103 51.81 3.56 -21.60
N ASN A 104 52.94 3.16 -21.00
CA ASN A 104 53.47 3.79 -19.79
C ASN A 104 53.76 5.28 -19.97
N ILE A 105 54.29 5.66 -21.13
CA ILE A 105 54.61 7.05 -21.47
C ILE A 105 53.32 7.81 -21.83
N TYR A 106 52.43 7.19 -22.60
CA TYR A 106 51.16 7.77 -23.01
C TYR A 106 50.29 8.14 -21.81
N HIS A 107 50.25 7.31 -20.76
CA HIS A 107 49.52 7.62 -19.52
C HIS A 107 49.98 8.94 -18.86
N ALA A 108 51.26 9.30 -18.98
CA ALA A 108 51.80 10.55 -18.45
C ALA A 108 51.38 11.79 -19.29
N ILE A 109 51.20 11.62 -20.60
CA ILE A 109 50.75 12.67 -21.52
C ILE A 109 49.25 12.86 -21.45
N HIS A 110 48.50 11.77 -21.39
CA HIS A 110 47.06 11.75 -21.62
C HIS A 110 46.27 12.57 -20.59
N ILE A 111 46.78 12.65 -19.37
CA ILE A 111 46.28 13.49 -18.27
C ILE A 111 46.53 15.00 -18.46
N LEU A 112 47.41 15.39 -19.39
CA LEU A 112 47.72 16.78 -19.66
C LEU A 112 46.63 17.43 -20.54
N PRO A 113 46.34 18.73 -20.37
CA PRO A 113 45.53 19.53 -21.30
C PRO A 113 45.98 19.35 -22.75
N GLU A 114 45.04 19.31 -23.70
CA GLU A 114 45.35 19.17 -25.15
C GLU A 114 46.28 20.29 -25.66
N GLN A 115 46.22 21.47 -25.04
CA GLN A 115 47.07 22.62 -25.37
C GLN A 115 48.45 22.57 -24.69
N HIS A 116 48.75 21.56 -23.88
CA HIS A 116 50.04 21.46 -23.20
C HIS A 116 51.12 21.05 -24.18
N ASN A 117 52.22 21.82 -24.23
CA ASN A 117 53.39 21.42 -25.00
C ASN A 117 54.10 20.26 -24.28
N HIS A 118 54.04 19.06 -24.85
CA HIS A 118 54.75 17.86 -24.41
C HIS A 118 55.61 17.33 -25.57
N TYR A 119 56.46 16.33 -25.32
CA TYR A 119 57.07 15.56 -26.41
C TYR A 119 56.07 14.55 -26.96
N SER A 120 56.19 14.17 -28.22
CA SER A 120 55.55 12.93 -28.70
C SER A 120 56.21 11.71 -28.02
N VAL A 121 55.52 10.57 -28.02
CA VAL A 121 56.09 9.33 -27.47
C VAL A 121 57.39 8.95 -28.21
N ASP A 122 57.41 9.12 -29.53
CA ASP A 122 58.56 8.76 -30.36
C ASP A 122 59.74 9.71 -30.12
N GLU A 123 59.48 11.03 -30.04
CA GLU A 123 60.50 12.04 -29.72
C GLU A 123 61.19 11.75 -28.38
N VAL A 124 60.42 11.44 -27.33
CA VAL A 124 61.02 11.20 -26.02
C VAL A 124 61.77 9.87 -25.96
N LEU A 125 61.30 8.85 -26.67
CA LEU A 125 61.97 7.55 -26.76
C LEU A 125 63.28 7.64 -27.55
N GLU A 126 63.35 8.50 -28.57
CA GLU A 126 64.57 8.81 -29.29
C GLU A 126 65.58 9.54 -28.39
N LEU A 127 65.13 10.54 -27.61
CA LEU A 127 65.97 11.25 -26.64
C LEU A 127 66.62 10.33 -25.60
N VAL A 128 65.94 9.25 -25.21
CA VAL A 128 66.48 8.26 -24.26
C VAL A 128 67.12 7.04 -24.94
N GLY A 129 67.09 6.96 -26.28
CA GLY A 129 67.73 5.92 -27.09
C GLY A 129 67.09 4.53 -27.03
N ILE A 130 65.76 4.42 -26.94
CA ILE A 130 65.02 3.13 -26.84
C ILE A 130 63.75 3.09 -27.71
N LEU A 131 63.74 3.80 -28.85
CA LEU A 131 62.58 3.88 -29.75
C LEU A 131 62.16 2.52 -30.34
N ASP A 132 63.12 1.65 -30.58
CA ASP A 132 62.93 0.28 -31.08
C ASP A 132 62.12 -0.61 -30.12
N LEU A 133 62.07 -0.26 -28.82
CA LEU A 133 61.38 -1.02 -27.79
C LEU A 133 59.94 -0.54 -27.53
N LYS A 134 59.43 0.43 -28.30
CA LYS A 134 58.14 1.12 -28.11
C LYS A 134 56.96 0.19 -27.79
N HIS A 135 56.85 -0.95 -28.48
CA HIS A 135 55.71 -1.86 -28.36
C HIS A 135 55.96 -3.06 -27.42
N ARG A 136 57.16 -3.18 -26.83
CA ARG A 136 57.45 -4.26 -25.86
C ARG A 136 56.77 -4.01 -24.52
N PHE A 137 56.45 -5.09 -23.82
CA PHE A 137 55.92 -5.01 -22.46
C PHE A 137 57.05 -4.72 -21.45
N ILE A 138 56.72 -4.02 -20.36
CA ILE A 138 57.73 -3.65 -19.36
C ILE A 138 58.38 -4.86 -18.71
N ASN A 139 57.65 -5.95 -18.50
CA ASN A 139 58.19 -7.19 -17.93
C ASN A 139 59.28 -7.86 -18.82
N GLU A 140 59.37 -7.50 -20.10
CA GLU A 140 60.37 -8.01 -21.06
C GLU A 140 61.68 -7.22 -21.10
N LEU A 141 61.77 -6.09 -20.37
CA LEU A 141 62.89 -5.16 -20.44
C LEU A 141 63.96 -5.40 -19.37
N SER A 142 65.21 -5.10 -19.72
CA SER A 142 66.33 -5.06 -18.76
C SER A 142 66.18 -3.91 -17.76
N GLY A 143 66.90 -3.95 -16.63
CA GLY A 143 66.88 -2.87 -15.63
C GLY A 143 67.25 -1.51 -16.22
N GLY A 144 68.29 -1.46 -17.06
CA GLY A 144 68.72 -0.23 -17.74
C GLY A 144 67.68 0.31 -18.71
N GLN A 145 67.01 -0.58 -19.45
CA GLN A 145 65.92 -0.20 -20.34
C GLN A 145 64.71 0.32 -19.55
N LYS A 146 64.32 -0.34 -18.45
CA LYS A 146 63.27 0.13 -17.53
C LYS A 146 63.59 1.51 -16.96
N GLN A 147 64.86 1.76 -16.62
CA GLN A 147 65.30 3.08 -16.15
C GLN A 147 65.10 4.15 -17.24
N ARG A 148 65.49 3.86 -18.49
CA ARG A 148 65.28 4.77 -19.63
C ARG A 148 63.80 5.04 -19.88
N VAL A 149 62.93 4.03 -19.76
CA VAL A 149 61.46 4.22 -19.85
C VAL A 149 60.95 5.12 -18.72
N SER A 150 61.43 4.92 -17.48
CA SER A 150 61.07 5.78 -16.34
C SER A 150 61.49 7.24 -16.56
N ILE A 151 62.70 7.45 -17.09
CA ILE A 151 63.21 8.77 -17.49
C ILE A 151 62.35 9.37 -18.62
N ALA A 152 62.04 8.60 -19.67
CA ALA A 152 61.21 9.04 -20.77
C ALA A 152 59.82 9.47 -20.29
N ARG A 153 59.18 8.67 -19.42
CA ARG A 153 57.88 8.97 -18.81
C ARG A 153 57.90 10.24 -17.98
N ALA A 154 59.01 10.56 -17.31
CA ALA A 154 59.19 11.80 -16.57
C ALA A 154 59.42 13.01 -17.50
N LEU A 155 60.22 12.83 -18.56
CA LEU A 155 60.60 13.89 -19.50
C LEU A 155 59.52 14.26 -20.50
N VAL A 156 58.64 13.33 -20.85
CA VAL A 156 57.63 13.53 -21.91
C VAL A 156 56.76 14.75 -21.64
N LYS A 157 56.52 15.07 -20.36
CA LYS A 157 55.74 16.23 -19.90
C LYS A 157 56.47 17.57 -20.06
N LYS A 158 57.72 17.59 -20.52
CA LYS A 158 58.62 18.77 -20.55
C LYS A 158 58.73 19.47 -19.18
N PRO A 159 59.13 18.76 -18.11
CA PRO A 159 59.20 19.32 -16.76
C PRO A 159 60.30 20.39 -16.64
N LYS A 160 60.18 21.29 -15.67
CA LYS A 160 61.22 22.27 -15.31
C LYS A 160 62.24 21.72 -14.30
N ILE A 161 61.84 20.69 -13.55
CA ILE A 161 62.67 20.01 -12.55
C ILE A 161 62.56 18.51 -12.78
N LEU A 162 63.70 17.81 -12.84
CA LEU A 162 63.76 16.36 -12.86
C LEU A 162 64.38 15.88 -11.53
N LEU A 163 63.62 15.10 -10.78
CA LEU A 163 64.06 14.50 -9.52
C LEU A 163 64.36 13.02 -9.76
N CYS A 164 65.57 12.58 -9.43
CA CYS A 164 66.01 11.21 -9.62
C CYS A 164 66.45 10.62 -8.28
N ASP A 165 65.74 9.59 -7.83
CA ASP A 165 66.07 8.84 -6.61
C ASP A 165 66.86 7.59 -7.01
N GLU A 166 68.17 7.61 -6.73
CA GLU A 166 69.11 6.53 -7.05
C GLU A 166 68.99 5.96 -8.47
N PRO A 167 69.13 6.80 -9.52
CA PRO A 167 68.84 6.40 -10.89
C PRO A 167 69.79 5.33 -11.47
N THR A 168 70.88 5.00 -10.76
CA THR A 168 71.88 4.00 -11.15
C THR A 168 71.96 2.82 -10.19
N GLY A 169 71.21 2.82 -9.09
CA GLY A 169 71.40 1.86 -7.98
C GLY A 169 71.14 0.40 -8.34
N SER A 170 70.33 0.14 -9.37
CA SER A 170 69.97 -1.19 -9.85
C SER A 170 70.67 -1.60 -11.16
N LEU A 171 71.67 -0.82 -11.59
CA LEU A 171 72.32 -0.95 -12.90
C LEU A 171 73.80 -1.35 -12.77
N ASP A 172 74.33 -1.99 -13.81
CA ASP A 172 75.77 -2.18 -13.95
C ASP A 172 76.49 -0.83 -14.16
N PHE A 173 77.79 -0.82 -13.91
CA PHE A 173 78.61 0.40 -13.90
C PHE A 173 78.61 1.16 -15.24
N GLU A 174 78.70 0.46 -16.37
CA GLU A 174 78.74 1.07 -17.70
C GLU A 174 77.37 1.66 -18.06
N THR A 175 76.29 0.91 -17.85
CA THR A 175 74.93 1.40 -18.06
C THR A 175 74.62 2.58 -17.13
N GLY A 176 75.06 2.51 -15.86
CA GLY A 176 74.89 3.58 -14.88
C GLY A 176 75.54 4.90 -15.35
N LYS A 177 76.78 4.85 -15.84
CA LYS A 177 77.47 6.01 -16.42
C LYS A 177 76.73 6.59 -17.62
N GLN A 178 76.18 5.76 -18.49
CA GLN A 178 75.38 6.24 -19.63
C GLN A 178 74.14 7.00 -19.18
N ILE A 179 73.45 6.52 -18.14
CA ILE A 179 72.29 7.22 -17.56
C ILE A 179 72.70 8.57 -16.94
N ILE A 180 73.82 8.64 -16.20
CA ILE A 180 74.28 9.89 -15.61
C ILE A 180 74.68 10.90 -16.69
N LYS A 181 75.34 10.46 -17.78
CA LYS A 181 75.65 11.32 -18.93
C LYS A 181 74.37 11.89 -19.57
N LEU A 182 73.36 11.05 -19.79
CA LEU A 182 72.05 11.49 -20.28
C LEU A 182 71.41 12.54 -19.35
N LEU A 183 71.41 12.30 -18.04
CA LEU A 183 70.88 13.25 -17.05
C LEU A 183 71.68 14.55 -17.03
N LYS A 184 73.00 14.50 -17.24
CA LYS A 184 73.86 15.68 -17.37
C LYS A 184 73.49 16.52 -18.58
N GLU A 185 73.27 15.90 -19.74
CA GLU A 185 72.85 16.61 -20.96
C GLU A 185 71.49 17.29 -20.77
N ILE A 186 70.54 16.61 -20.13
CA ILE A 186 69.22 17.17 -19.77
C ILE A 186 69.37 18.37 -18.82
N SER A 187 70.31 18.29 -17.86
CA SER A 187 70.52 19.33 -16.84
C SER A 187 70.98 20.68 -17.38
N ASN A 188 71.47 20.73 -18.62
CA ASN A 188 71.82 21.98 -19.30
C ASN A 188 70.58 22.86 -19.56
N LYS A 189 69.40 22.24 -19.68
CA LYS A 189 68.13 22.92 -19.99
C LYS A 189 67.23 23.10 -18.75
N ILE A 190 67.28 22.15 -17.81
CA ILE A 190 66.36 22.10 -16.66
C ILE A 190 67.12 21.77 -15.36
N SER A 191 66.49 21.95 -14.20
CA SER A 191 67.10 21.55 -12.92
C SER A 191 67.02 20.04 -12.76
N VAL A 192 68.17 19.36 -12.66
CA VAL A 192 68.21 17.91 -12.39
C VAL A 192 68.80 17.68 -11.01
N ILE A 193 68.05 16.99 -10.15
CA ILE A 193 68.48 16.66 -8.78
C ILE A 193 68.59 15.15 -8.67
N ILE A 194 69.79 14.64 -8.39
CA ILE A 194 70.04 13.22 -8.19
C ILE A 194 70.33 12.96 -6.72
N VAL A 195 69.55 12.09 -6.10
CA VAL A 195 69.91 11.45 -4.83
C VAL A 195 70.75 10.22 -5.15
N SER A 196 71.94 10.11 -4.55
CA SER A 196 72.83 8.96 -4.74
C SER A 196 73.68 8.70 -3.50
N HIS A 197 74.16 7.46 -3.36
CA HIS A 197 75.18 7.07 -2.40
C HIS A 197 76.60 7.11 -2.97
N GLN A 198 76.75 7.19 -4.30
CA GLN A 198 78.03 7.14 -5.02
C GLN A 198 78.61 8.54 -5.14
N ILE A 199 79.62 8.83 -4.30
CA ILE A 199 80.26 10.15 -4.21
C ILE A 199 81.16 10.39 -5.42
N GLU A 200 81.70 9.33 -6.01
CA GLU A 200 82.58 9.38 -7.18
C GLU A 200 81.86 10.01 -8.38
N ASP A 201 80.67 9.51 -8.70
CA ASP A 201 79.84 10.03 -9.78
C ASP A 201 79.37 11.47 -9.52
N ALA A 202 78.98 11.77 -8.28
CA ALA A 202 78.61 13.11 -7.88
C ALA A 202 79.77 14.10 -8.08
N ASN A 203 81.00 13.68 -7.77
CA ASN A 203 82.18 14.48 -7.99
C ASN A 203 82.56 14.59 -9.47
N GLN A 204 82.36 13.55 -10.27
CA GLN A 204 82.74 13.56 -11.68
C GLN A 204 81.79 14.41 -12.54
N PHE A 205 80.47 14.30 -12.31
CA PHE A 205 79.46 14.87 -13.20
C PHE A 205 78.69 16.06 -12.61
N GLY A 206 78.62 16.18 -11.29
CA GLY A 206 77.81 17.17 -10.59
C GLY A 206 78.32 18.61 -10.73
N ASP A 207 77.40 19.53 -11.04
CA ASP A 207 77.67 20.97 -10.96
C ASP A 207 77.65 21.48 -9.51
N ARG A 208 76.87 20.81 -8.65
CA ARG A 208 76.81 21.03 -7.20
C ARG A 208 76.63 19.70 -6.47
N VAL A 209 77.31 19.52 -5.35
CA VAL A 209 77.24 18.32 -4.51
C VAL A 209 76.94 18.73 -3.08
N ILE A 210 75.79 18.29 -2.57
CA ILE A 210 75.34 18.54 -1.21
C ILE A 210 75.38 17.23 -0.45
N THR A 211 75.97 17.21 0.75
CA THR A 211 76.07 16.01 1.58
C THR A 211 75.15 16.12 2.79
N PHE A 212 74.23 15.16 2.94
CA PHE A 212 73.29 15.04 4.03
C PHE A 212 73.81 14.06 5.09
N ASP A 213 73.61 14.40 6.36
CA ASP A 213 73.95 13.57 7.51
C ASP A 213 72.87 13.77 8.60
N ASN A 214 72.20 12.70 9.03
CA ASN A 214 71.12 12.73 10.04
C ASN A 214 70.07 13.85 9.84
N GLY A 215 69.58 14.03 8.60
CA GLY A 215 68.54 15.02 8.29
C GLY A 215 69.02 16.47 8.22
N LEU A 216 70.34 16.71 8.29
CA LEU A 216 71.00 18.02 8.20
C LEU A 216 71.95 18.08 7.00
N ILE A 217 72.27 19.30 6.54
CA ILE A 217 73.28 19.53 5.50
C ILE A 217 74.65 19.63 6.17
N LYS A 218 75.56 18.72 5.81
CA LYS A 218 76.94 18.67 6.33
C LYS A 218 77.92 19.43 5.43
N ASN A 219 77.72 19.37 4.12
CA ASN A 219 78.61 20.00 3.15
C ASN A 219 77.82 20.42 1.90
N ASP A 220 78.25 21.50 1.26
CA ASP A 220 77.65 22.03 0.04
C ASP A 220 78.74 22.60 -0.86
N LYS A 221 79.11 21.86 -1.90
CA LYS A 221 80.18 22.20 -2.84
C LYS A 221 79.60 22.55 -4.19
N ILE A 222 79.82 23.79 -4.65
CA ILE A 222 79.46 24.24 -6.00
C ILE A 222 80.72 24.17 -6.88
N LYS A 223 80.66 23.44 -8.00
CA LYS A 223 81.77 23.28 -8.96
C LYS A 223 81.63 24.20 -10.16
N ASN A 224 80.44 24.23 -10.75
CA ASN A 224 80.13 25.07 -11.90
C ASN A 224 79.04 26.07 -11.53
N ASP A 225 79.37 27.35 -11.61
CA ASP A 225 78.45 28.41 -11.23
C ASP A 225 77.77 29.02 -12.45
N TYR A 226 76.53 28.61 -12.73
CA TYR A 226 75.69 29.25 -13.75
C TYR A 226 75.24 30.63 -13.22
N ASN A 227 76.09 31.65 -13.33
CA ASN A 227 75.85 33.00 -12.80
C ASN A 227 75.17 33.97 -13.80
N ASN A 228 74.95 33.57 -15.05
CA ASN A 228 74.34 34.42 -16.08
C ASN A 228 72.87 34.08 -16.39
N ASP A 229 72.07 33.70 -15.38
CA ASP A 229 70.62 33.60 -15.58
C ASP A 229 70.02 35.02 -15.55
N LYS A 230 69.94 35.66 -16.74
CA LYS A 230 68.96 36.74 -16.98
C LYS A 230 67.63 36.27 -16.37
N LYS A 231 67.01 37.11 -15.53
CA LYS A 231 65.69 36.89 -14.91
C LYS A 231 64.80 36.09 -15.87
N ILE A 232 64.70 34.78 -15.67
CA ILE A 232 63.65 33.97 -16.28
C ILE A 232 62.39 34.36 -15.51
N ASN A 233 61.85 35.51 -15.88
CA ASN A 233 60.50 35.95 -15.57
C ASN A 233 59.56 35.02 -16.32
N SER A 234 59.38 33.81 -15.81
CA SER A 234 58.15 33.08 -16.07
C SER A 234 57.58 32.80 -14.70
N GLU A 235 56.69 33.68 -14.23
CA GLU A 235 55.69 33.25 -13.25
C GLU A 235 55.16 31.91 -13.76
N LEU A 236 55.26 30.88 -12.92
CA LEU A 236 54.58 29.63 -13.20
C LEU A 236 53.09 29.97 -13.33
N GLN A 237 52.60 30.06 -14.56
CA GLN A 237 51.16 29.98 -14.82
C GLN A 237 50.76 28.55 -14.51
N LEU A 238 50.55 28.23 -13.23
CA LEU A 238 49.77 27.09 -12.80
C LEU A 238 48.33 27.39 -13.23
N LYS A 239 48.06 27.31 -14.54
CA LYS A 239 46.71 27.42 -15.08
C LYS A 239 45.85 26.46 -14.27
N LYS A 240 44.68 26.91 -13.81
CA LYS A 240 43.64 26.04 -13.24
C LYS A 240 43.10 25.14 -14.35
N VAL A 241 43.91 24.20 -14.82
CA VAL A 241 43.52 23.31 -15.89
C VAL A 241 42.67 22.21 -15.27
N LYS A 242 41.38 22.25 -15.58
CA LYS A 242 40.44 21.15 -15.34
C LYS A 242 40.34 20.30 -16.61
N LYS A 243 41.38 19.54 -16.97
CA LYS A 243 41.14 18.42 -17.88
C LYS A 243 40.63 17.26 -17.04
N LYS A 244 39.38 16.89 -17.23
CA LYS A 244 38.87 15.59 -16.79
C LYS A 244 39.18 14.60 -17.90
N LEU A 245 39.71 13.44 -17.54
CA LEU A 245 39.86 12.33 -18.49
C LEU A 245 38.52 11.99 -19.16
N LYS A 246 38.54 11.64 -20.45
CA LYS A 246 37.33 11.19 -21.15
C LYS A 246 36.90 9.86 -20.54
N TYR A 247 35.59 9.65 -20.43
CA TYR A 247 35.03 8.45 -19.80
C TYR A 247 35.48 7.15 -20.50
N LYS A 248 35.61 7.16 -21.83
CA LYS A 248 36.09 6.02 -22.63
C LYS A 248 37.47 5.52 -22.18
N ASP A 249 38.36 6.43 -21.83
CA ASP A 249 39.72 6.10 -21.40
C ASP A 249 39.72 5.51 -19.98
N LEU A 250 38.91 6.07 -19.07
CA LEU A 250 38.69 5.51 -17.74
C LEU A 250 38.08 4.10 -17.83
N PHE A 251 37.12 3.89 -18.73
CA PHE A 251 36.52 2.59 -18.97
C PHE A 251 37.53 1.56 -19.51
N LYS A 252 38.42 1.96 -20.42
CA LYS A 252 39.50 1.08 -20.90
C LYS A 252 40.44 0.65 -19.76
N ILE A 253 40.75 1.56 -18.83
CA ILE A 253 41.50 1.23 -17.61
C ILE A 253 40.70 0.24 -16.73
N SER A 254 39.40 0.46 -16.56
CA SER A 254 38.52 -0.45 -15.80
C SER A 254 38.51 -1.86 -16.38
N CYS A 255 38.33 -2.02 -17.70
CA CYS A 255 38.36 -3.32 -18.37
C CYS A 255 39.67 -4.08 -18.15
N ARG A 256 40.77 -3.36 -17.92
CA ARG A 256 42.07 -3.96 -17.65
C ARG A 256 42.23 -4.39 -16.19
N PHE A 257 41.61 -3.66 -15.26
CA PHE A 257 41.55 -4.06 -13.85
C PHE A 257 40.66 -5.29 -13.63
N LEU A 258 39.64 -5.46 -14.48
CA LEU A 258 38.72 -6.61 -14.57
C LEU A 258 39.38 -7.96 -14.97
N LYS A 259 40.71 -8.13 -14.88
CA LYS A 259 41.34 -9.46 -14.98
C LYS A 259 41.01 -10.26 -13.71
N VAL A 260 39.79 -10.81 -13.66
CA VAL A 260 39.23 -11.45 -12.47
C VAL A 260 39.76 -12.89 -12.27
N LYS A 261 40.09 -13.24 -11.03
CA LYS A 261 40.20 -14.63 -10.56
C LYS A 261 38.80 -15.22 -10.37
N TRP A 262 38.34 -16.04 -11.32
CA TRP A 262 36.95 -16.54 -11.41
C TRP A 262 36.43 -17.27 -10.17
N SER A 263 37.31 -17.84 -9.34
CA SER A 263 36.93 -18.58 -8.13
C SER A 263 36.16 -17.75 -7.10
N ARG A 264 36.40 -16.44 -7.03
CA ARG A 264 35.71 -15.56 -6.06
C ARG A 264 34.37 -15.07 -6.55
N LEU A 265 34.24 -14.81 -7.85
CA LEU A 265 32.95 -14.43 -8.45
C LEU A 265 31.93 -15.57 -8.34
N PHE A 266 32.39 -16.82 -8.37
CA PHE A 266 31.53 -17.99 -8.21
C PHE A 266 30.76 -18.02 -6.87
N ILE A 267 31.29 -17.40 -5.81
CA ILE A 267 30.61 -17.34 -4.50
C ILE A 267 29.71 -16.09 -4.41
N ILE A 268 30.16 -14.96 -4.96
CA ILE A 268 29.48 -13.67 -4.81
C ILE A 268 28.23 -13.59 -5.69
N ILE A 269 28.32 -14.06 -6.94
CA ILE A 269 27.23 -13.92 -7.92
C ILE A 269 25.96 -14.67 -7.45
N PRO A 270 26.02 -15.94 -7.01
CA PRO A 270 24.82 -16.64 -6.53
C PRO A 270 24.19 -15.97 -5.30
N LEU A 271 25.00 -15.51 -4.35
CA LEU A 271 24.51 -14.81 -3.16
C LEU A 271 23.79 -13.50 -3.53
N PHE A 272 24.35 -12.76 -4.48
CA PHE A 272 23.75 -11.53 -5.00
C PHE A 272 22.44 -11.83 -5.73
N LEU A 273 22.40 -12.90 -6.54
CA LEU A 273 21.18 -13.35 -7.21
C LEU A 273 20.08 -13.73 -6.22
N ILE A 274 20.40 -14.48 -5.16
CA ILE A 274 19.43 -14.88 -4.14
C ILE A 274 18.87 -13.66 -3.41
N CYS A 275 19.75 -12.76 -2.95
CA CYS A 275 19.32 -11.56 -2.21
C CYS A 275 18.44 -10.65 -3.06
N LEU A 276 18.82 -10.39 -4.31
CA LEU A 276 18.02 -9.57 -5.22
C LEU A 276 16.72 -10.27 -5.64
N LEU A 277 16.72 -11.59 -5.81
CA LEU A 277 15.51 -12.32 -6.17
C LEU A 277 14.47 -12.22 -5.07
N LEU A 278 14.88 -12.43 -3.80
CA LEU A 278 13.99 -12.26 -2.65
C LEU A 278 13.49 -10.81 -2.53
N PHE A 279 14.37 -9.83 -2.70
CA PHE A 279 13.97 -8.43 -2.72
C PHE A 279 12.94 -8.12 -3.81
N ASN A 280 13.17 -8.62 -5.03
CA ASN A 280 12.25 -8.43 -6.13
C ASN A 280 10.90 -9.10 -5.90
N ILE A 281 10.87 -10.32 -5.34
CA ILE A 281 9.62 -11.02 -5.01
C ILE A 281 8.80 -10.15 -4.04
N ILE A 282 9.44 -9.61 -3.00
CA ILE A 282 8.80 -8.69 -2.04
C ILE A 282 8.25 -7.45 -2.75
N LEU A 283 9.03 -6.83 -3.64
CA LEU A 283 8.57 -5.67 -4.40
C LEU A 283 7.40 -6.00 -5.33
N SER A 284 7.45 -7.13 -6.03
CA SER A 284 6.40 -7.55 -6.97
C SER A 284 5.06 -7.86 -6.31
N ILE A 285 5.08 -8.21 -5.02
CA ILE A 285 3.84 -8.40 -4.25
C ILE A 285 3.38 -7.04 -3.68
N ASN A 286 4.23 -6.29 -2.97
CA ASN A 286 3.81 -5.02 -2.33
C ASN A 286 3.43 -3.91 -3.32
N PHE A 287 4.04 -3.88 -4.50
CA PHE A 287 3.75 -2.87 -5.53
C PHE A 287 2.87 -3.40 -6.66
N SER A 288 2.27 -4.58 -6.49
CA SER A 288 1.16 -4.97 -7.35
C SER A 288 0.03 -3.97 -7.11
N ASN A 289 -0.43 -3.30 -8.17
CA ASN A 289 -1.54 -2.36 -8.06
C ASN A 289 -2.82 -3.18 -7.93
N ASN A 290 -3.23 -3.43 -6.68
CA ASN A 290 -4.33 -4.34 -6.34
C ASN A 290 -5.61 -4.01 -7.11
N ASP A 291 -5.96 -2.74 -7.26
CA ASP A 291 -7.15 -2.28 -7.98
C ASP A 291 -7.16 -2.72 -9.45
N ARG A 292 -6.04 -2.52 -10.15
CA ARG A 292 -5.92 -2.91 -11.56
C ARG A 292 -5.88 -4.42 -11.73
N VAL A 293 -5.27 -5.12 -10.77
CA VAL A 293 -5.18 -6.57 -10.77
C VAL A 293 -6.55 -7.19 -10.53
N ILE A 294 -7.30 -6.67 -9.55
CA ILE A 294 -8.65 -7.13 -9.20
C ILE A 294 -9.62 -6.83 -10.34
N LYS A 295 -9.60 -5.61 -10.90
CA LYS A 295 -10.42 -5.28 -12.08
C LYS A 295 -10.11 -6.21 -13.25
N LYS A 296 -8.83 -6.45 -13.54
CA LYS A 296 -8.44 -7.39 -14.60
C LYS A 296 -8.89 -8.82 -14.28
N ALA A 297 -8.78 -9.26 -13.03
CA ALA A 297 -9.25 -10.57 -12.60
C ALA A 297 -10.77 -10.69 -12.77
N MET A 298 -11.55 -9.64 -12.49
CA MET A 298 -12.99 -9.63 -12.75
C MET A 298 -13.31 -9.86 -14.22
N MET A 299 -12.58 -9.17 -15.11
CA MET A 299 -12.74 -9.32 -16.56
C MET A 299 -12.29 -10.72 -17.05
N ASP A 300 -11.13 -11.19 -16.61
CA ASP A 300 -10.53 -12.47 -17.02
C ASP A 300 -11.39 -13.67 -16.54
N ASN A 301 -12.13 -13.52 -15.43
CA ASN A 301 -13.05 -14.54 -14.91
C ASN A 301 -14.51 -14.37 -15.39
N HIS A 302 -14.78 -13.43 -16.32
CA HIS A 302 -16.10 -13.21 -16.90
C HIS A 302 -17.21 -12.90 -15.88
N LEU A 303 -16.91 -12.07 -14.87
CA LEU A 303 -17.94 -11.55 -13.97
C LEU A 303 -18.89 -10.61 -14.73
N ASP A 304 -20.20 -10.83 -14.58
CA ASP A 304 -21.23 -10.04 -15.26
C ASP A 304 -21.67 -8.81 -14.42
N TYR A 305 -21.49 -8.86 -13.10
CA TYR A 305 -21.99 -7.85 -12.16
C TYR A 305 -21.05 -7.64 -10.96
N VAL A 306 -21.38 -6.61 -10.19
CA VAL A 306 -20.76 -6.25 -8.92
C VAL A 306 -21.87 -5.97 -7.90
N SER A 307 -21.79 -6.55 -6.70
CA SER A 307 -22.72 -6.23 -5.60
C SER A 307 -22.14 -5.11 -4.73
N ILE A 308 -22.99 -4.19 -4.29
CA ILE A 308 -22.65 -3.14 -3.32
C ILE A 308 -23.47 -3.33 -2.05
N ASP A 309 -22.77 -3.38 -0.93
CA ASP A 309 -23.30 -3.53 0.42
C ASP A 309 -23.00 -2.29 1.27
N LYS A 310 -23.88 -1.96 2.22
CA LYS A 310 -23.74 -0.82 3.11
C LYS A 310 -23.30 -1.26 4.51
N LYS A 311 -22.29 -0.58 5.05
CA LYS A 311 -21.81 -0.77 6.43
C LYS A 311 -21.60 0.58 7.11
N TYR A 312 -21.92 0.69 8.39
CA TYR A 312 -21.59 1.86 9.20
C TYR A 312 -20.31 1.64 9.99
N ILE A 313 -19.50 2.68 10.13
CA ILE A 313 -18.33 2.67 11.02
C ILE A 313 -18.80 3.09 12.41
N LEU A 314 -18.94 2.13 13.32
CA LEU A 314 -19.20 2.41 14.73
C LEU A 314 -17.86 2.70 15.43
N ASN A 315 -17.63 3.93 15.87
CA ASN A 315 -16.47 4.28 16.69
C ASN A 315 -16.81 4.10 18.18
N ASP A 316 -16.68 2.89 18.70
CA ASP A 316 -16.88 2.63 20.13
C ASP A 316 -15.54 2.64 20.88
N GLY A 317 -14.92 3.83 21.01
CA GLY A 317 -13.85 4.19 21.95
C GLY A 317 -12.52 3.40 21.97
N LYS A 318 -12.45 2.19 21.40
CA LYS A 318 -11.30 1.28 21.36
C LYS A 318 -11.27 0.40 20.12
N ASP A 319 -12.41 0.08 19.50
CA ASP A 319 -12.48 -0.70 18.26
C ASP A 319 -13.53 -0.12 17.29
N LYS A 320 -13.19 -0.03 16.01
CA LYS A 320 -14.16 0.28 14.94
C LYS A 320 -14.92 -0.99 14.59
N THR A 321 -16.19 -1.08 14.96
CA THR A 321 -17.05 -2.21 14.53
C THR A 321 -17.86 -1.82 13.30
N LEU A 322 -17.96 -2.74 12.34
CA LEU A 322 -18.79 -2.57 11.14
C LEU A 322 -20.07 -3.39 11.33
N SER A 323 -21.23 -2.75 11.31
CA SER A 323 -22.53 -3.43 11.27
C SER A 323 -23.17 -3.27 9.88
N GLY A 324 -23.67 -4.38 9.35
CA GLY A 324 -24.45 -4.38 8.11
C GLY A 324 -25.85 -3.86 8.40
N TYR A 325 -26.30 -2.91 7.58
CA TYR A 325 -27.67 -2.39 7.61
C TYR A 325 -28.24 -2.45 6.20
N ASN A 326 -29.56 -2.60 6.12
CA ASN A 326 -30.28 -2.52 4.85
C ASN A 326 -30.12 -1.12 4.25
N MET A 327 -29.97 -1.10 2.93
CA MET A 327 -29.93 0.09 2.09
C MET A 327 -31.33 0.69 1.93
N ASN A 328 -31.37 1.95 1.51
CA ASN A 328 -32.62 2.68 1.27
C ASN A 328 -32.60 3.49 -0.03
N GLU A 329 -33.70 4.18 -0.31
CA GLU A 329 -33.85 4.99 -1.52
C GLU A 329 -32.83 6.15 -1.61
N ASN A 330 -32.43 6.71 -0.47
CA ASN A 330 -31.37 7.72 -0.45
C ASN A 330 -30.02 7.14 -0.91
N ASP A 331 -29.70 5.92 -0.49
CA ASP A 331 -28.49 5.21 -0.94
C ASP A 331 -28.56 4.90 -2.45
N TYR A 332 -29.74 4.53 -2.96
CA TYR A 332 -29.97 4.28 -4.39
C TYR A 332 -29.72 5.56 -5.21
N GLN A 333 -30.39 6.67 -4.88
CA GLN A 333 -30.21 7.94 -5.59
C GLN A 333 -28.76 8.43 -5.49
N TYR A 334 -28.16 8.27 -4.32
CA TYR A 334 -26.77 8.64 -4.08
C TYR A 334 -25.79 7.86 -4.99
N LEU A 335 -25.93 6.53 -5.04
CA LEU A 335 -25.09 5.71 -5.91
C LEU A 335 -25.39 5.96 -7.39
N LYS A 336 -26.65 6.20 -7.75
CA LYS A 336 -27.04 6.51 -9.13
C LYS A 336 -26.40 7.80 -9.63
N ASP A 337 -26.42 8.86 -8.83
CA ASP A 337 -25.82 10.16 -9.17
C ASP A 337 -24.29 10.08 -9.26
N ASN A 338 -23.66 9.37 -8.34
CA ASN A 338 -22.20 9.27 -8.28
C ASN A 338 -21.62 8.27 -9.29
N LEU A 339 -22.29 7.14 -9.49
CA LEU A 339 -21.79 6.07 -10.36
C LEU A 339 -22.26 6.26 -11.81
N ASN A 340 -23.43 6.88 -12.03
CA ASN A 340 -24.06 7.02 -13.34
C ASN A 340 -24.08 5.66 -14.09
N ALA A 341 -24.51 4.63 -13.37
CA ALA A 341 -24.65 3.26 -13.85
C ALA A 341 -26.12 2.84 -13.66
N ASP A 342 -26.57 1.86 -14.44
CA ASP A 342 -27.83 1.20 -14.15
C ASP A 342 -27.66 0.37 -12.86
N ILE A 343 -28.53 0.61 -11.88
CA ILE A 343 -28.50 -0.06 -10.59
C ILE A 343 -29.77 -0.87 -10.46
N ASP A 344 -29.62 -2.19 -10.27
CA ASP A 344 -30.70 -3.08 -9.94
C ASP A 344 -30.77 -3.30 -8.43
N ILE A 345 -31.98 -3.34 -7.89
CA ILE A 345 -32.24 -3.35 -6.45
C ILE A 345 -32.56 -4.78 -6.01
N VAL A 346 -31.88 -5.23 -4.95
CA VAL A 346 -32.23 -6.48 -4.27
C VAL A 346 -33.05 -6.14 -3.03
N TYR A 347 -34.27 -6.64 -2.98
CA TYR A 347 -35.18 -6.47 -1.87
C TYR A 347 -34.96 -7.58 -0.84
N ASP A 348 -34.95 -7.25 0.45
CA ASP A 348 -34.82 -8.23 1.54
C ASP A 348 -36.12 -9.03 1.76
N GLU A 349 -37.22 -8.62 1.12
CA GLU A 349 -38.46 -9.41 1.06
C GLU A 349 -38.15 -10.82 0.52
N PHE A 350 -38.78 -11.84 1.11
CA PHE A 350 -38.52 -13.25 0.82
C PHE A 350 -37.18 -13.82 1.28
N ASN A 351 -36.40 -13.14 2.13
CA ASN A 351 -35.21 -13.70 2.79
C ASN A 351 -35.58 -14.79 3.83
N CYS A 352 -36.04 -15.94 3.36
CA CYS A 352 -36.61 -17.01 4.16
C CYS A 352 -36.32 -18.39 3.57
N MET A 353 -36.72 -19.46 4.25
CA MET A 353 -36.50 -20.82 3.77
C MET A 353 -37.41 -21.17 2.59
N TYR A 354 -36.86 -21.92 1.62
CA TYR A 354 -37.65 -22.53 0.55
C TYR A 354 -38.65 -23.54 1.13
N SER A 355 -39.91 -23.46 0.68
CA SER A 355 -40.93 -24.45 0.98
C SER A 355 -40.92 -25.61 -0.02
N ASN A 356 -41.75 -26.62 0.24
CA ASN A 356 -41.99 -27.73 -0.68
C ASN A 356 -40.72 -28.52 -1.07
N LEU A 357 -39.68 -28.48 -0.24
CA LEU A 357 -38.50 -29.35 -0.39
C LEU A 357 -38.86 -30.79 0.03
N GLY A 358 -38.54 -31.77 -0.81
CA GLY A 358 -38.77 -33.20 -0.54
C GLY A 358 -37.83 -33.82 0.50
N ASN A 359 -37.91 -35.15 0.67
CA ASN A 359 -37.26 -35.87 1.78
C ASN A 359 -35.73 -35.83 1.71
N GLY A 360 -35.14 -35.51 0.56
CA GLY A 360 -33.70 -35.25 0.43
C GLY A 360 -33.24 -34.02 1.25
N GLY A 361 -34.14 -33.08 1.53
CA GLY A 361 -33.84 -31.84 2.23
C GLY A 361 -33.59 -31.97 3.74
N SER A 362 -34.04 -33.02 4.42
CA SER A 362 -33.67 -33.26 5.84
C SER A 362 -32.29 -33.92 5.94
N GLN A 363 -32.04 -34.99 5.19
CA GLN A 363 -30.77 -35.74 5.22
C GLN A 363 -29.55 -34.95 4.71
N LEU A 364 -29.72 -34.07 3.71
CA LEU A 364 -28.63 -33.21 3.18
C LEU A 364 -28.12 -32.18 4.19
N PHE A 365 -28.92 -31.84 5.20
CA PHE A 365 -28.65 -30.70 6.09
C PHE A 365 -28.65 -31.08 7.59
N GLU A 366 -29.01 -32.32 7.95
CA GLU A 366 -28.93 -32.86 9.31
C GLU A 366 -27.53 -33.34 9.71
N ASN A 367 -26.58 -33.48 8.78
CA ASN A 367 -25.19 -33.83 9.12
C ASN A 367 -24.43 -32.62 9.68
N ILE A 368 -24.65 -32.35 10.97
CA ILE A 368 -24.05 -31.28 11.79
C ILE A 368 -22.50 -31.32 11.81
N ILE A 369 -21.87 -32.41 11.33
CA ILE A 369 -20.41 -32.59 11.38
C ILE A 369 -19.68 -31.95 10.19
N SER A 370 -20.34 -31.64 9.05
CA SER A 370 -19.70 -30.94 7.92
C SER A 370 -20.41 -29.61 7.60
N LYS A 371 -19.90 -28.52 8.18
CA LYS A 371 -20.36 -27.12 8.03
C LYS A 371 -20.33 -26.54 6.61
N ILE A 372 -20.25 -27.32 5.53
CA ILE A 372 -20.08 -26.82 4.16
C ILE A 372 -21.10 -27.49 3.25
N ASN A 373 -22.13 -26.74 2.87
CA ASN A 373 -23.13 -27.19 1.90
C ASN A 373 -23.09 -26.24 0.70
N TYR A 374 -22.89 -26.82 -0.50
CA TYR A 374 -22.98 -26.08 -1.76
C TYR A 374 -24.38 -25.45 -1.97
N TYR A 375 -25.42 -26.12 -1.47
CA TYR A 375 -26.82 -25.67 -1.56
C TYR A 375 -27.28 -24.94 -0.30
N SER A 376 -27.94 -23.79 -0.47
CA SER A 376 -28.60 -23.02 0.58
C SER A 376 -30.09 -23.40 0.68
N LYS A 377 -30.61 -23.53 1.91
CA LYS A 377 -32.06 -23.66 2.14
C LYS A 377 -32.80 -22.33 2.16
N GLN A 378 -32.06 -21.24 2.23
CA GLN A 378 -32.60 -19.90 2.43
C GLN A 378 -32.44 -19.11 1.14
N ASN A 379 -33.56 -18.59 0.64
CA ASN A 379 -33.58 -17.53 -0.35
C ASN A 379 -33.01 -16.26 0.28
N ARG A 380 -32.25 -15.47 -0.47
CA ARG A 380 -31.61 -14.26 0.05
C ARG A 380 -32.30 -12.98 -0.35
N GLY A 381 -33.40 -13.05 -1.08
CA GLY A 381 -34.20 -11.87 -1.41
C GLY A 381 -34.83 -12.01 -2.77
N ALA A 382 -35.25 -10.88 -3.32
CA ALA A 382 -35.94 -10.84 -4.59
C ALA A 382 -35.51 -9.63 -5.42
N ILE A 383 -35.65 -9.75 -6.74
CA ILE A 383 -35.30 -8.73 -7.73
C ILE A 383 -36.37 -8.69 -8.82
N GLU A 384 -36.61 -7.53 -9.42
CA GLU A 384 -37.54 -7.43 -10.54
C GLU A 384 -36.88 -7.83 -11.86
N ILE A 385 -37.63 -8.54 -12.72
CA ILE A 385 -37.11 -9.01 -14.01
C ILE A 385 -37.93 -8.52 -15.20
N ASN A 386 -37.23 -8.05 -16.23
CA ASN A 386 -37.80 -7.72 -17.53
C ASN A 386 -36.83 -8.14 -18.65
N GLN A 387 -37.23 -7.94 -19.92
CA GLN A 387 -36.37 -8.29 -21.05
C GLN A 387 -35.06 -7.49 -21.07
N LYS A 388 -35.07 -6.23 -20.62
CA LYS A 388 -33.87 -5.39 -20.56
C LYS A 388 -32.85 -5.95 -19.57
N PHE A 389 -33.30 -6.46 -18.43
CA PHE A 389 -32.45 -7.13 -17.44
C PHE A 389 -31.74 -8.34 -18.07
N LEU A 390 -32.48 -9.22 -18.74
CA LEU A 390 -31.91 -10.39 -19.43
C LEU A 390 -30.87 -9.98 -20.48
N ASP A 391 -31.16 -8.97 -21.30
CA ASP A 391 -30.26 -8.51 -22.35
C ASP A 391 -29.01 -7.82 -21.79
N ARG A 392 -29.14 -7.08 -20.69
CA ARG A 392 -28.05 -6.33 -20.01
C ARG A 392 -26.97 -7.28 -19.50
N TYR A 393 -27.38 -8.34 -18.80
CA TYR A 393 -26.48 -9.36 -18.24
C TYR A 393 -26.23 -10.54 -19.20
N GLY A 394 -26.99 -10.63 -20.29
CA GLY A 394 -26.90 -11.73 -21.26
C GLY A 394 -27.29 -13.07 -20.66
N TYR A 395 -28.33 -13.10 -19.81
CA TYR A 395 -28.88 -14.33 -19.22
C TYR A 395 -29.94 -14.96 -20.11
N THR A 396 -30.07 -16.28 -20.01
CA THR A 396 -31.07 -17.04 -20.75
C THR A 396 -32.19 -17.48 -19.81
N LEU A 397 -33.42 -17.37 -20.29
CA LEU A 397 -34.62 -17.76 -19.55
C LEU A 397 -35.28 -18.94 -20.27
N ASP A 398 -35.48 -20.03 -19.55
CA ASP A 398 -36.37 -21.12 -19.97
C ASP A 398 -37.77 -20.89 -19.38
N GLY A 399 -38.82 -21.11 -20.18
CA GLY A 399 -40.18 -20.69 -19.87
C GLY A 399 -40.48 -19.24 -20.29
N ARG A 400 -41.02 -18.42 -19.39
CA ARG A 400 -41.40 -17.03 -19.70
C ARG A 400 -41.21 -16.09 -18.51
N LEU A 401 -41.18 -14.78 -18.81
CA LEU A 401 -41.21 -13.74 -17.78
C LEU A 401 -42.53 -13.77 -16.98
N PRO A 402 -42.48 -13.42 -15.68
CA PRO A 402 -43.67 -13.26 -14.85
C PRO A 402 -44.52 -12.11 -15.37
N LYS A 403 -45.85 -12.28 -15.35
CA LYS A 403 -46.82 -11.27 -15.80
C LYS A 403 -47.73 -10.79 -14.68
N TYR A 404 -47.90 -11.62 -13.67
CA TYR A 404 -48.76 -11.39 -12.53
C TYR A 404 -47.94 -11.41 -11.26
N ASP A 405 -48.45 -10.76 -10.22
CA ASP A 405 -47.72 -10.55 -8.97
C ASP A 405 -47.59 -11.86 -8.14
N ASP A 406 -48.33 -12.92 -8.51
CA ASP A 406 -48.22 -14.28 -7.96
C ASP A 406 -47.32 -15.21 -8.81
N GLU A 407 -46.61 -14.67 -9.82
CA GLU A 407 -45.72 -15.44 -10.68
C GLU A 407 -44.26 -15.08 -10.43
N ILE A 408 -43.39 -16.10 -10.41
CA ILE A 408 -41.95 -15.94 -10.16
C ILE A 408 -41.12 -16.69 -11.19
N VAL A 409 -39.90 -16.21 -11.38
CA VAL A 409 -38.81 -16.92 -12.02
C VAL A 409 -37.77 -17.28 -10.95
N ILE A 410 -37.24 -18.49 -11.01
CA ILE A 410 -36.18 -18.97 -10.10
C ILE A 410 -34.88 -19.15 -10.87
N THR A 411 -33.73 -19.15 -10.18
CA THR A 411 -32.46 -19.42 -10.85
C THR A 411 -32.23 -20.90 -11.11
N GLU A 412 -31.33 -21.19 -12.05
CA GLU A 412 -30.79 -22.54 -12.30
C GLU A 412 -30.25 -23.18 -11.01
N TYR A 413 -29.61 -22.40 -10.12
CA TYR A 413 -29.13 -22.87 -8.82
C TYR A 413 -30.27 -23.36 -7.91
N ILE A 414 -31.40 -22.66 -7.88
CA ILE A 414 -32.59 -23.07 -7.12
C ILE A 414 -33.23 -24.30 -7.78
N PHE A 415 -33.27 -24.36 -9.11
CA PHE A 415 -33.70 -25.56 -9.82
C PHE A 415 -32.85 -26.80 -9.47
N GLU A 416 -31.51 -26.69 -9.46
CA GLU A 416 -30.60 -27.76 -9.04
C GLU A 416 -30.89 -28.24 -7.62
N LEU A 417 -31.23 -27.33 -6.69
CA LEU A 417 -31.67 -27.67 -5.34
C LEU A 417 -32.94 -28.54 -5.36
N TYR A 418 -33.97 -28.17 -6.11
CA TYR A 418 -35.20 -28.97 -6.24
C TYR A 418 -34.98 -30.27 -7.03
N GLN A 419 -34.03 -30.32 -7.95
CA GLN A 419 -33.60 -31.54 -8.64
C GLN A 419 -32.99 -32.55 -7.65
N LEU A 420 -32.28 -32.06 -6.64
CA LEU A 420 -31.69 -32.87 -5.58
C LEU A 420 -32.67 -33.29 -4.50
N THR A 421 -33.52 -32.36 -4.04
CA THR A 421 -34.45 -32.64 -2.93
C THR A 421 -35.76 -33.24 -3.38
N ASN A 422 -36.07 -33.21 -4.68
CA ASN A 422 -37.42 -33.34 -5.25
C ASN A 422 -38.37 -32.23 -4.77
N TYR A 423 -39.50 -32.08 -5.46
CA TYR A 423 -40.57 -31.18 -5.08
C TYR A 423 -41.65 -31.91 -4.28
N LYS A 424 -42.08 -31.35 -3.16
CA LYS A 424 -43.09 -31.93 -2.26
C LYS A 424 -44.40 -31.18 -2.39
N ASP A 425 -45.47 -31.90 -2.70
CA ASP A 425 -46.84 -31.38 -2.76
C ASP A 425 -47.69 -32.10 -1.72
N GLY A 426 -47.85 -31.49 -0.54
CA GLY A 426 -48.46 -32.14 0.62
C GLY A 426 -47.71 -33.41 1.04
N SER A 427 -48.35 -34.58 0.90
CA SER A 427 -47.72 -35.89 1.18
C SER A 427 -47.04 -36.53 -0.04
N ASN A 428 -47.21 -35.97 -1.24
CA ASN A 428 -46.67 -36.52 -2.48
C ASN A 428 -45.30 -35.90 -2.80
N GLU A 429 -44.37 -36.71 -3.31
CA GLU A 429 -43.04 -36.28 -3.73
C GLU A 429 -42.91 -36.46 -5.25
N ILE A 430 -42.63 -35.37 -5.96
CA ILE A 430 -42.51 -35.28 -7.42
C ILE A 430 -41.03 -35.16 -7.76
N LYS A 431 -40.53 -36.13 -8.53
CA LYS A 431 -39.13 -36.15 -8.97
C LYS A 431 -38.91 -35.10 -10.06
N ILE A 432 -37.97 -34.19 -9.84
CA ILE A 432 -37.59 -33.13 -10.78
C ILE A 432 -36.38 -33.61 -11.58
N ARG A 433 -36.44 -33.57 -12.91
CA ARG A 433 -35.33 -33.92 -13.80
C ARG A 433 -35.01 -32.80 -14.78
N GLU A 434 -36.04 -32.29 -15.44
CA GLU A 434 -35.95 -31.23 -16.46
C GLU A 434 -36.70 -29.98 -15.97
N HIS A 435 -36.47 -28.82 -16.61
CA HIS A 435 -37.10 -27.55 -16.24
C HIS A 435 -38.63 -27.62 -16.24
N GLU A 436 -39.22 -28.32 -17.23
CA GLU A 436 -40.67 -28.50 -17.38
C GLU A 436 -41.33 -29.18 -16.17
N ASP A 437 -40.59 -29.99 -15.40
CA ASP A 437 -41.14 -30.67 -14.22
C ASP A 437 -41.47 -29.70 -13.08
N LEU A 438 -40.76 -28.56 -13.04
CA LEU A 438 -40.88 -27.55 -11.98
C LEU A 438 -41.66 -26.31 -12.45
N ILE A 439 -41.59 -25.96 -13.74
CA ILE A 439 -42.39 -24.87 -14.32
C ILE A 439 -43.89 -25.18 -14.16
N GLY A 440 -44.63 -24.23 -13.58
CA GLY A 440 -46.05 -24.34 -13.28
C GLY A 440 -46.38 -24.84 -11.86
N LYS A 441 -45.38 -25.28 -11.09
CA LYS A 441 -45.52 -25.61 -9.66
C LYS A 441 -45.58 -24.34 -8.81
N THR A 442 -46.11 -24.48 -7.59
CA THR A 442 -46.22 -23.37 -6.63
C THR A 442 -45.25 -23.52 -5.47
N ILE A 443 -44.57 -22.44 -5.08
CA ILE A 443 -43.71 -22.36 -3.90
C ILE A 443 -44.29 -21.29 -2.98
N THR A 444 -44.33 -21.57 -1.68
CA THR A 444 -44.63 -20.57 -0.65
C THR A 444 -43.35 -20.09 0.02
N PHE A 445 -43.34 -18.82 0.40
CA PHE A 445 -42.29 -18.23 1.24
C PHE A 445 -42.97 -17.85 2.56
N SER A 446 -42.27 -17.91 3.70
CA SER A 446 -42.89 -17.81 5.03
C SER A 446 -43.91 -16.66 5.12
N SER A 447 -45.14 -16.98 5.56
CA SER A 447 -46.33 -16.09 5.66
C SER A 447 -46.81 -15.40 4.37
N SER A 448 -46.21 -15.72 3.22
CA SER A 448 -46.57 -15.14 1.92
C SER A 448 -47.58 -16.01 1.15
N LYS A 449 -48.30 -15.39 0.21
CA LYS A 449 -49.18 -16.09 -0.73
C LYS A 449 -48.38 -17.11 -1.57
N PRO A 450 -49.00 -18.19 -2.10
CA PRO A 450 -48.30 -19.13 -2.97
C PRO A 450 -47.94 -18.48 -4.30
N PHE A 451 -46.70 -18.67 -4.75
CA PHE A 451 -46.19 -18.14 -6.02
C PHE A 451 -45.99 -19.26 -7.03
N LYS A 452 -46.42 -19.03 -8.27
CA LYS A 452 -46.27 -19.97 -9.38
C LYS A 452 -44.96 -19.73 -10.11
N ILE A 453 -44.16 -20.78 -10.27
CA ILE A 453 -42.93 -20.74 -11.07
C ILE A 453 -43.31 -20.71 -12.55
N VAL A 454 -42.87 -19.69 -13.29
CA VAL A 454 -43.17 -19.53 -14.72
C VAL A 454 -41.95 -19.61 -15.62
N GLY A 455 -40.76 -19.60 -15.04
CA GLY A 455 -39.51 -19.79 -15.77
C GLY A 455 -38.32 -20.03 -14.86
N ILE A 456 -37.21 -20.42 -15.48
CA ILE A 456 -35.93 -20.70 -14.82
C ILE A 456 -34.84 -19.92 -15.56
N ILE A 457 -34.11 -19.07 -14.82
CA ILE A 457 -33.05 -18.21 -15.37
C ILE A 457 -31.67 -18.80 -15.12
N ASP A 458 -30.88 -18.94 -16.19
CA ASP A 458 -29.46 -19.24 -16.10
C ASP A 458 -28.65 -17.95 -15.90
N THR A 459 -28.22 -17.75 -14.66
CA THR A 459 -27.38 -16.62 -14.23
C THR A 459 -25.88 -16.88 -14.46
N LYS A 460 -25.51 -17.98 -15.14
CA LYS A 460 -24.13 -18.41 -15.45
C LYS A 460 -23.23 -18.62 -14.22
N MET A 461 -23.81 -19.06 -13.10
CA MET A 461 -23.02 -19.40 -11.91
C MET A 461 -21.95 -20.44 -12.28
N ASN A 462 -20.70 -20.23 -11.85
CA ASN A 462 -19.60 -21.17 -12.10
C ASN A 462 -19.71 -22.42 -11.22
N SER A 463 -20.73 -23.25 -11.49
CA SER A 463 -21.02 -24.46 -10.73
C SER A 463 -19.81 -25.38 -10.67
N LYS A 464 -19.02 -25.51 -11.75
CA LYS A 464 -17.80 -26.33 -11.80
C LYS A 464 -16.77 -25.95 -10.72
N ARG A 465 -16.61 -24.67 -10.40
CA ARG A 465 -15.66 -24.18 -9.38
C ARG A 465 -16.07 -24.60 -7.98
N TYR A 466 -17.36 -24.51 -7.66
CA TYR A 466 -17.88 -24.72 -6.30
C TYR A 466 -18.40 -26.14 -6.05
N LYS A 467 -18.72 -26.91 -7.10
CA LYS A 467 -19.20 -28.31 -7.01
C LYS A 467 -18.31 -29.24 -6.19
N PRO A 468 -16.97 -29.09 -6.11
CA PRO A 468 -16.17 -29.87 -5.16
C PRO A 468 -16.64 -29.76 -3.70
N LEU A 469 -17.29 -28.65 -3.29
CA LEU A 469 -17.86 -28.47 -1.96
C LEU A 469 -19.09 -29.36 -1.70
N SER A 470 -19.72 -29.93 -2.74
CA SER A 470 -20.83 -30.88 -2.57
C SER A 470 -20.36 -32.27 -2.15
N ASN A 471 -19.06 -32.58 -2.31
CA ASN A 471 -18.48 -33.87 -1.95
C ASN A 471 -17.87 -33.77 -0.53
N GLN A 472 -18.18 -34.72 0.35
CA GLN A 472 -17.78 -34.77 1.77
C GLN A 472 -16.25 -34.81 2.06
N LEU A 473 -15.39 -34.62 1.06
CA LEU A 473 -13.92 -34.58 1.20
C LEU A 473 -13.46 -33.16 1.58
N ILE A 474 -13.90 -32.70 2.74
CA ILE A 474 -13.72 -31.33 3.24
C ILE A 474 -12.76 -31.37 4.42
N ASN A 475 -11.46 -31.17 4.19
CA ASN A 475 -10.49 -30.89 5.26
C ASN A 475 -9.18 -30.25 4.74
N LEU A 476 -9.16 -29.74 3.51
CA LEU A 476 -7.99 -29.03 2.99
C LEU A 476 -8.14 -27.53 3.30
N PRO A 477 -7.07 -26.82 3.67
CA PRO A 477 -7.09 -25.35 3.84
C PRO A 477 -7.69 -24.60 2.64
N THR A 478 -7.60 -25.21 1.47
CA THR A 478 -8.04 -24.71 0.16
C THR A 478 -9.57 -24.73 -0.02
N THR A 479 -10.31 -25.58 0.71
CA THR A 479 -11.78 -25.59 0.66
C THR A 479 -12.42 -24.45 1.44
N HIS A 480 -11.68 -23.79 2.35
CA HIS A 480 -12.19 -22.63 3.09
C HIS A 480 -12.38 -21.41 2.20
N ILE A 481 -11.44 -21.12 1.30
CA ILE A 481 -11.55 -19.99 0.37
C ILE A 481 -12.75 -20.18 -0.55
N LEU A 482 -12.85 -21.35 -1.20
CA LEU A 482 -13.99 -21.69 -2.06
C LEU A 482 -15.34 -21.61 -1.33
N ARG A 483 -15.38 -22.02 -0.05
CA ARG A 483 -16.57 -21.90 0.79
C ARG A 483 -16.97 -20.44 0.99
N TYR A 484 -16.03 -19.58 1.40
CA TYR A 484 -16.36 -18.18 1.64
C TYR A 484 -16.72 -17.43 0.36
N GLU A 485 -16.05 -17.72 -0.75
CA GLU A 485 -16.43 -17.23 -2.07
C GLU A 485 -17.88 -17.63 -2.42
N LEU A 486 -18.25 -18.89 -2.18
CA LEU A 486 -19.62 -19.36 -2.41
C LEU A 486 -20.61 -18.71 -1.44
N GLU A 487 -20.27 -18.58 -0.16
CA GLU A 487 -21.12 -17.91 0.83
C GLU A 487 -21.38 -16.46 0.43
N ASP A 488 -20.35 -15.72 0.01
CA ASP A 488 -20.48 -14.33 -0.46
C ASP A 488 -21.34 -14.23 -1.72
N LEU A 489 -21.07 -15.10 -2.71
CA LEU A 489 -21.83 -15.17 -3.96
C LEU A 489 -23.30 -15.51 -3.73
N LEU A 490 -23.61 -16.42 -2.81
CA LEU A 490 -24.99 -16.77 -2.47
C LEU A 490 -25.68 -15.71 -1.60
N GLN A 491 -24.92 -14.96 -0.80
CA GLN A 491 -25.45 -13.98 0.15
C GLN A 491 -25.66 -12.60 -0.48
N HIS A 492 -24.79 -12.18 -1.39
CA HIS A 492 -24.78 -10.84 -1.98
C HIS A 492 -25.02 -10.87 -3.50
N GLY A 493 -24.93 -12.04 -4.13
CA GLY A 493 -25.09 -12.19 -5.57
C GLY A 493 -26.51 -12.46 -6.05
N ILE A 494 -26.66 -12.54 -7.37
CA ILE A 494 -27.93 -12.77 -8.08
C ILE A 494 -28.39 -14.24 -8.10
N HIS A 495 -27.50 -15.16 -7.73
CA HIS A 495 -27.68 -16.59 -8.03
C HIS A 495 -28.67 -17.29 -7.08
N ASN A 496 -28.92 -16.71 -5.90
CA ASN A 496 -29.83 -17.26 -4.89
C ASN A 496 -30.91 -16.24 -4.51
N LEU A 497 -31.55 -15.70 -5.55
CA LEU A 497 -32.67 -14.76 -5.49
C LEU A 497 -33.86 -15.33 -6.28
N ILE A 498 -35.05 -14.82 -5.99
CA ILE A 498 -36.24 -15.00 -6.82
C ILE A 498 -36.48 -13.74 -7.68
N TYR A 499 -37.08 -13.94 -8.85
CA TYR A 499 -37.26 -12.91 -9.85
C TYR A 499 -38.75 -12.64 -10.05
N MET A 500 -39.16 -11.41 -9.73
CA MET A 500 -40.55 -10.97 -9.64
C MET A 500 -40.98 -10.16 -10.87
N ASN A 501 -42.28 -10.02 -11.07
CA ASN A 501 -42.85 -9.12 -12.07
C ASN A 501 -42.39 -7.66 -11.85
N GLU A 502 -42.18 -6.94 -12.94
CA GLU A 502 -41.79 -5.52 -12.91
C GLU A 502 -42.88 -4.68 -12.22
N GLY A 503 -42.48 -3.83 -11.27
CA GLY A 503 -43.36 -3.03 -10.44
C GLY A 503 -44.11 -3.82 -9.35
N TYR A 504 -43.66 -5.03 -8.99
CA TYR A 504 -44.20 -5.76 -7.84
C TYR A 504 -43.95 -4.98 -6.55
N PHE A 505 -42.71 -4.55 -6.31
CA PHE A 505 -42.36 -3.94 -5.02
C PHE A 505 -42.96 -2.55 -4.85
N ASP A 506 -43.10 -1.77 -5.92
CA ASP A 506 -43.77 -0.47 -5.86
C ASP A 506 -45.22 -0.60 -5.37
N LYS A 507 -45.94 -1.64 -5.83
CA LYS A 507 -47.32 -1.91 -5.38
C LYS A 507 -47.35 -2.44 -3.94
N THR A 508 -46.48 -3.38 -3.61
CA THR A 508 -46.40 -3.97 -2.26
C THR A 508 -46.00 -2.92 -1.23
N VAL A 509 -45.13 -1.97 -1.60
CA VAL A 509 -44.79 -0.81 -0.77
C VAL A 509 -46.02 0.05 -0.53
N ILE A 510 -46.81 0.36 -1.56
CA ILE A 510 -48.07 1.12 -1.41
C ILE A 510 -49.04 0.40 -0.47
N GLU A 511 -49.13 -0.94 -0.53
CA GLU A 511 -49.93 -1.74 0.41
C GLU A 511 -49.35 -1.66 1.85
N ASN A 512 -48.03 -1.82 2.02
CA ASN A 512 -47.36 -1.80 3.32
C ASN A 512 -47.30 -0.41 3.98
N GLN A 513 -47.34 0.68 3.18
CA GLN A 513 -47.48 2.06 3.68
C GLN A 513 -48.71 2.22 4.58
N THR A 514 -49.75 1.41 4.35
CA THR A 514 -51.00 1.49 5.10
C THR A 514 -50.97 0.80 6.45
N ASP A 515 -49.97 -0.02 6.77
CA ASP A 515 -50.00 -0.91 7.94
C ASP A 515 -48.68 -0.87 8.78
N ILE A 516 -47.99 0.28 8.82
CA ILE A 516 -46.72 0.45 9.57
C ILE A 516 -46.93 0.18 11.07
N PRO A 517 -46.23 -0.78 11.68
CA PRO A 517 -46.42 -1.14 13.09
C PRO A 517 -45.84 -0.07 14.02
N PHE A 518 -46.55 0.18 15.10
CA PHE A 518 -46.23 1.18 16.10
C PHE A 518 -46.48 0.69 17.52
N TYR A 519 -45.72 1.27 18.44
CA TYR A 519 -45.79 1.03 19.87
C TYR A 519 -46.23 2.30 20.59
N TYR A 520 -47.30 2.21 21.39
CA TYR A 520 -47.68 3.30 22.29
C TYR A 520 -47.84 2.82 23.72
N GLU A 521 -47.47 3.73 24.63
CA GLU A 521 -47.69 3.58 26.05
C GLU A 521 -48.74 4.62 26.47
N TYR A 522 -49.78 4.17 27.17
CA TYR A 522 -50.74 5.07 27.78
C TYR A 522 -50.93 4.73 29.25
N LYS A 523 -51.23 5.77 30.04
CA LYS A 523 -51.38 5.65 31.48
C LYS A 523 -52.85 5.76 31.84
N ASP A 524 -53.44 4.66 32.29
CA ASP A 524 -54.80 4.66 32.81
C ASP A 524 -54.79 4.86 34.34
N TYR A 525 -55.73 5.65 34.84
CA TYR A 525 -55.81 6.04 36.25
C TYR A 525 -56.21 4.88 37.18
N THR A 526 -56.72 3.77 36.64
CA THR A 526 -57.20 2.63 37.44
C THR A 526 -56.24 1.45 37.54
N SER A 527 -55.23 1.32 36.66
CA SER A 527 -54.43 0.08 36.58
C SER A 527 -52.96 0.21 36.16
N GLY A 528 -52.41 1.42 36.03
CA GLY A 528 -50.99 1.63 35.72
C GLY A 528 -50.71 1.77 34.22
N ASN A 529 -49.44 1.64 33.83
CA ASN A 529 -49.01 1.81 32.43
C ASN A 529 -49.43 0.59 31.59
N HIS A 530 -50.09 0.83 30.45
CA HIS A 530 -50.44 -0.19 29.47
C HIS A 530 -49.61 0.00 28.20
N HIS A 531 -49.19 -1.13 27.62
CA HIS A 531 -48.38 -1.17 26.40
C HIS A 531 -49.14 -1.92 25.32
N SER A 532 -49.26 -1.33 24.12
CA SER A 532 -49.97 -1.95 23.00
C SER A 532 -49.23 -1.72 21.68
N TYR A 533 -49.25 -2.74 20.81
CA TYR A 533 -48.74 -2.65 19.44
C TYR A 533 -49.93 -2.52 18.49
N LYS A 534 -49.92 -1.48 17.65
CA LYS A 534 -50.95 -1.20 16.64
C LYS A 534 -50.30 -0.65 15.38
N SER A 535 -50.92 -0.82 14.23
CA SER A 535 -50.46 -0.22 12.98
C SER A 535 -51.13 1.14 12.72
N PHE A 536 -50.46 2.00 11.96
CA PHE A 536 -50.96 3.32 11.60
C PHE A 536 -51.61 3.34 10.23
N ARG A 537 -52.80 3.94 10.14
CA ARG A 537 -53.49 4.21 8.87
C ARG A 537 -53.71 5.71 8.65
N LYS A 538 -53.63 6.13 7.39
CA LYS A 538 -53.99 7.49 6.97
C LYS A 538 -55.47 7.73 7.27
N ASN A 539 -55.81 8.84 7.92
CA ASN A 539 -57.21 9.21 8.16
C ASN A 539 -57.87 9.67 6.85
N THR A 540 -58.38 8.71 6.09
CA THR A 540 -59.26 8.94 4.93
C THR A 540 -60.59 8.29 5.25
N ASP A 541 -61.53 9.04 5.84
CA ASP A 541 -62.89 8.65 6.27
C ASP A 541 -63.42 7.37 5.57
N PRO A 542 -63.07 6.15 6.06
CA PRO A 542 -63.35 4.94 5.30
C PRO A 542 -64.86 4.73 5.30
N THR A 543 -65.45 4.40 4.15
CA THR A 543 -66.89 4.15 4.05
C THR A 543 -67.32 3.10 5.07
N GLY A 544 -67.98 3.52 6.16
CA GLY A 544 -68.46 2.64 7.24
C GLY A 544 -67.85 2.87 8.62
N VAL A 545 -66.79 3.67 8.75
CA VAL A 545 -66.18 4.03 10.05
C VAL A 545 -66.84 5.28 10.60
N ARG A 546 -67.20 5.28 11.89
CA ARG A 546 -67.85 6.42 12.55
C ARG A 546 -66.90 7.05 13.56
N PHE A 547 -66.51 8.30 13.33
CA PHE A 547 -65.63 9.07 14.20
C PHE A 547 -66.42 9.89 15.24
N TYR A 548 -65.93 9.93 16.47
CA TYR A 548 -66.46 10.69 17.62
C TYR A 548 -65.41 11.69 18.10
N ARG A 549 -65.66 12.98 17.91
CA ARG A 549 -64.72 14.05 18.28
C ARG A 549 -64.95 14.50 19.73
N MET A 550 -63.87 14.67 20.51
CA MET A 550 -63.99 14.99 21.94
C MET A 550 -64.38 16.45 22.24
N LYS A 551 -64.21 17.40 21.30
CA LYS A 551 -64.76 18.79 21.30
C LYS A 551 -64.35 19.60 20.06
N ASP A 552 -65.02 20.74 19.82
CA ASP A 552 -64.56 21.81 18.92
C ASP A 552 -63.26 22.41 19.49
N LEU A 553 -62.13 21.99 18.94
CA LEU A 553 -60.81 22.56 19.20
C LEU A 553 -60.48 23.55 18.07
N ASP A 554 -59.91 24.70 18.45
CA ASP A 554 -59.33 25.66 17.51
C ASP A 554 -58.19 25.01 16.71
N GLU A 555 -58.05 25.46 15.47
CA GLU A 555 -57.20 24.84 14.44
C GLU A 555 -55.73 24.62 14.87
N THR A 556 -55.24 23.42 14.51
CA THR A 556 -53.84 22.93 14.42
C THR A 556 -53.09 22.55 15.70
N GLU A 557 -53.05 21.22 15.95
CA GLU A 557 -51.83 20.41 16.12
C GLU A 557 -52.22 18.93 15.98
N TYR A 558 -51.30 18.10 15.45
CA TYR A 558 -51.52 16.75 14.91
C TYR A 558 -52.61 15.89 15.62
N GLU A 559 -53.59 15.41 14.83
CA GLU A 559 -54.76 14.67 15.34
C GLU A 559 -54.55 13.14 15.32
N ILE A 560 -54.91 12.44 16.40
CA ILE A 560 -55.03 10.96 16.43
C ILE A 560 -56.45 10.54 16.80
N TYR A 561 -56.97 9.54 16.08
CA TYR A 561 -58.17 8.78 16.40
C TYR A 561 -57.80 7.35 16.82
N ILE A 562 -58.24 6.96 18.02
CA ILE A 562 -57.96 5.65 18.60
C ILE A 562 -59.23 4.77 18.50
N PRO A 563 -59.11 3.47 18.17
CA PRO A 563 -60.26 2.57 18.17
C PRO A 563 -60.85 2.46 19.57
N ILE A 564 -62.18 2.47 19.69
CA ILE A 564 -62.82 2.22 20.98
C ILE A 564 -62.88 0.70 21.21
N ASP A 565 -62.00 0.19 22.05
CA ASP A 565 -62.01 -1.21 22.46
C ASP A 565 -63.00 -1.40 23.62
N PHE A 566 -64.28 -1.56 23.30
CA PHE A 566 -65.26 -2.02 24.30
C PHE A 566 -65.26 -3.54 24.30
N ASP A 567 -64.65 -4.15 25.31
CA ASP A 567 -65.00 -5.52 25.69
C ASP A 567 -66.42 -5.48 26.30
N VAL A 568 -67.44 -5.54 25.44
CA VAL A 568 -68.87 -5.40 25.80
C VAL A 568 -69.38 -6.54 26.72
N ASN A 569 -68.50 -7.41 27.21
CA ASN A 569 -68.84 -8.42 28.22
C ASN A 569 -68.49 -8.03 29.67
N SER A 570 -68.04 -6.80 29.93
CA SER A 570 -67.72 -6.42 31.31
C SER A 570 -69.00 -6.22 32.14
N LYS A 571 -69.25 -7.18 33.04
CA LYS A 571 -70.26 -7.18 34.11
C LYS A 571 -70.40 -5.83 34.87
N GLN A 572 -69.34 -5.01 34.82
CA GLN A 572 -69.28 -3.66 35.39
C GLN A 572 -70.18 -2.65 34.67
N ILE A 573 -70.38 -2.77 33.36
CA ILE A 573 -71.30 -1.90 32.60
C ILE A 573 -72.74 -2.26 32.97
N GLU A 574 -73.05 -3.56 33.06
CA GLU A 574 -74.34 -4.05 33.55
C GLU A 574 -74.64 -3.59 34.99
N GLU A 575 -73.64 -3.62 35.88
CA GLU A 575 -73.76 -3.14 37.26
C GLU A 575 -73.94 -1.62 37.35
N LYS A 576 -73.25 -0.84 36.51
CA LYS A 576 -73.41 0.62 36.46
C LYS A 576 -74.75 1.05 35.87
N ILE A 577 -75.19 0.40 34.79
CA ILE A 577 -76.52 0.60 34.19
C ILE A 577 -77.59 0.24 35.22
N SER A 578 -77.46 -0.91 35.88
CA SER A 578 -78.36 -1.34 36.95
C SER A 578 -78.36 -0.36 38.11
N GLY A 579 -77.19 0.16 38.51
CA GLY A 579 -77.03 1.14 39.57
C GLY A 579 -77.66 2.50 39.26
N ALA A 580 -77.46 3.03 38.05
CA ALA A 580 -78.06 4.28 37.61
C ALA A 580 -79.59 4.17 37.44
N ILE A 581 -80.08 3.03 36.97
CA ILE A 581 -81.51 2.70 36.93
C ILE A 581 -82.08 2.60 38.36
N LEU A 582 -81.34 2.00 39.29
CA LEU A 582 -81.73 1.91 40.71
C LEU A 582 -81.79 3.27 41.39
N GLU A 583 -80.81 4.15 41.16
CA GLU A 583 -80.75 5.48 41.76
C GLU A 583 -81.88 6.39 41.24
N TYR A 584 -82.19 6.28 39.94
CA TYR A 584 -83.33 6.94 39.32
C TYR A 584 -84.66 6.36 39.85
N ALA A 585 -84.78 5.04 39.96
CA ALA A 585 -85.96 4.36 40.50
C ALA A 585 -86.18 4.70 41.98
N GLU A 586 -85.14 4.71 42.83
CA GLU A 586 -85.23 5.08 44.25
C GLU A 586 -85.67 6.53 44.46
N SER A 587 -85.20 7.45 43.62
CA SER A 587 -85.65 8.85 43.64
C SER A 587 -87.14 9.00 43.29
N THR A 588 -87.69 8.06 42.53
CA THR A 588 -89.10 8.03 42.12
C THR A 588 -89.97 7.22 43.10
N TYR A 589 -89.42 6.18 43.74
CA TYR A 589 -90.13 5.22 44.58
C TYR A 589 -90.43 5.74 46.00
N PHE A 590 -89.67 6.72 46.51
CA PHE A 590 -89.94 7.34 47.81
C PHE A 590 -91.29 8.11 47.86
N GLN A 591 -91.92 8.40 46.72
CA GLN A 591 -93.26 9.01 46.65
C GLN A 591 -94.41 8.00 46.74
N ILE A 592 -94.17 6.70 46.53
CA ILE A 592 -95.23 5.69 46.37
C ILE A 592 -95.38 4.80 47.62
N ARG A 593 -94.38 4.79 48.51
CA ARG A 593 -94.32 3.89 49.67
C ARG A 593 -95.32 4.21 50.80
N ASP A 594 -95.96 5.38 50.82
CA ASP A 594 -96.90 5.75 51.90
C ASP A 594 -98.32 5.15 51.75
N GLN A 595 -98.61 4.32 50.74
CA GLN A 595 -99.98 3.83 50.54
C GLN A 595 -100.22 2.32 50.66
N TRP A 596 -99.19 1.45 50.66
CA TRP A 596 -99.43 0.01 50.54
C TRP A 596 -98.60 -0.79 51.55
N ILE A 597 -99.14 -0.93 52.77
CA ILE A 597 -98.84 -2.03 53.69
C ILE A 597 -100.07 -2.93 53.68
N ASP A 598 -99.96 -4.11 53.06
CA ASP A 598 -100.37 -5.38 53.66
C ASP A 598 -100.17 -6.54 52.68
N ASP A 599 -99.86 -7.69 53.27
CA ASP A 599 -99.72 -9.05 52.72
C ASP A 599 -98.42 -9.42 51.98
N GLY A 600 -97.74 -10.39 52.60
CA GLY A 600 -96.43 -10.88 52.24
C GLY A 600 -96.43 -12.02 51.23
N ASN A 601 -95.53 -11.91 50.26
CA ASN A 601 -94.73 -13.01 49.71
C ASN A 601 -93.53 -12.40 48.96
N ARG A 602 -92.31 -12.90 49.21
CA ARG A 602 -91.05 -12.22 48.86
C ARG A 602 -90.33 -12.72 47.60
N ASP A 603 -90.89 -13.67 46.84
CA ASP A 603 -90.11 -14.36 45.79
C ASP A 603 -90.54 -14.09 44.32
N ASP A 604 -91.49 -13.18 44.04
CA ASP A 604 -91.84 -12.75 42.67
C ASP A 604 -91.20 -11.41 42.23
N TYR A 605 -90.22 -10.91 42.99
CA TYR A 605 -89.72 -9.53 42.88
C TYR A 605 -88.91 -9.22 41.61
N TYR A 606 -88.22 -10.22 41.02
CA TYR A 606 -87.31 -9.97 39.89
C TYR A 606 -88.03 -9.95 38.53
N TYR A 607 -89.06 -10.77 38.34
CA TYR A 607 -89.76 -10.87 37.05
C TYR A 607 -90.72 -9.68 36.82
N TYR A 608 -91.33 -9.16 37.88
CA TYR A 608 -92.21 -7.98 37.80
C TYR A 608 -91.41 -6.68 37.59
N TYR A 609 -90.21 -6.59 38.16
CA TYR A 609 -89.31 -5.44 38.02
C TYR A 609 -88.78 -5.28 36.58
N TYR A 610 -88.39 -6.39 35.94
CA TYR A 610 -87.93 -6.38 34.54
C TYR A 610 -89.04 -5.98 33.55
N TYR A 611 -90.29 -6.36 33.83
CA TYR A 611 -91.44 -6.04 32.98
C TYR A 611 -91.85 -4.55 33.06
N ILE A 612 -91.69 -3.92 34.23
CA ILE A 612 -91.94 -2.48 34.41
C ILE A 612 -90.84 -1.65 33.73
N CYS A 613 -89.56 -2.02 33.91
CA CYS A 613 -88.42 -1.32 33.30
C CYS A 613 -88.49 -1.33 31.75
N THR A 614 -89.01 -2.39 31.14
CA THR A 614 -89.08 -2.49 29.67
C THR A 614 -90.30 -1.81 29.06
N ASN A 615 -91.46 -1.82 29.73
CA ASN A 615 -92.70 -1.28 29.16
C ASN A 615 -93.11 0.13 29.64
N GLU A 616 -92.66 0.60 30.81
CA GLU A 616 -93.01 1.96 31.28
C GLU A 616 -92.01 3.05 30.87
N ILE A 617 -90.75 2.72 30.56
CA ILE A 617 -89.77 3.69 30.02
C ILE A 617 -90.28 4.29 28.69
N ASN A 618 -90.92 3.48 27.84
CA ASN A 618 -91.56 3.93 26.61
C ASN A 618 -92.78 4.85 26.84
N LYS A 619 -93.37 4.84 28.04
CA LYS A 619 -94.60 5.59 28.36
C LYS A 619 -94.32 7.02 28.84
N TYR A 620 -93.13 7.28 29.41
CA TYR A 620 -92.78 8.58 30.00
C TYR A 620 -91.72 9.39 29.23
N SER A 621 -90.99 8.80 28.27
CA SER A 621 -90.12 9.56 27.36
C SER A 621 -90.06 8.90 25.96
N PRO A 622 -90.96 9.28 25.02
CA PRO A 622 -91.10 8.59 23.75
C PRO A 622 -89.92 8.74 22.77
N ASN A 623 -88.90 9.54 23.10
CA ASN A 623 -87.77 9.85 22.21
C ASN A 623 -86.41 9.29 22.67
N CYS A 624 -86.34 8.60 23.81
CA CYS A 624 -85.11 7.92 24.23
C CYS A 624 -85.11 6.48 23.71
N SER A 625 -84.52 6.25 22.54
CA SER A 625 -84.22 4.89 22.10
C SER A 625 -83.12 4.30 23.01
N TYR A 626 -83.17 3.01 23.32
CA TYR A 626 -82.10 2.29 24.06
C TYR A 626 -80.71 2.56 23.45
N LYS A 627 -80.65 2.72 22.12
CA LYS A 627 -79.46 3.09 21.38
C LYS A 627 -78.96 4.50 21.72
N ASN A 628 -79.85 5.49 21.81
CA ASN A 628 -79.47 6.87 22.18
C ASN A 628 -78.98 6.95 23.63
N PHE A 629 -79.49 6.07 24.51
CA PHE A 629 -79.05 5.99 25.90
C PHE A 629 -77.68 5.32 26.02
N GLN A 630 -77.43 4.22 25.29
CA GLN A 630 -76.10 3.62 25.18
C GLN A 630 -75.08 4.58 24.57
N GLU A 631 -75.45 5.31 23.51
CA GLU A 631 -74.58 6.33 22.91
C GLU A 631 -74.25 7.43 23.93
N ALA A 632 -75.22 7.94 24.70
CA ALA A 632 -74.99 8.97 25.72
C ALA A 632 -74.17 8.47 26.93
N GLU A 633 -74.30 7.20 27.31
CA GLU A 633 -73.57 6.60 28.42
C GLU A 633 -72.13 6.24 28.02
N ILE A 634 -71.92 5.76 26.80
CA ILE A 634 -70.58 5.66 26.17
C ILE A 634 -69.91 7.03 26.16
N ASP A 635 -70.63 8.08 25.77
CA ASP A 635 -70.11 9.44 25.72
C ASP A 635 -69.74 9.98 27.12
N LEU A 636 -70.53 9.63 28.14
CA LEU A 636 -70.28 9.94 29.56
C LEU A 636 -69.13 9.11 30.15
N GLU A 637 -69.01 7.84 29.80
CA GLU A 637 -67.95 6.95 30.28
C GLU A 637 -66.61 7.28 29.60
N ILE A 638 -66.62 7.62 28.32
CA ILE A 638 -65.48 8.22 27.60
C ILE A 638 -65.08 9.55 28.27
N LYS A 639 -66.03 10.47 28.51
CA LYS A 639 -65.76 11.75 29.21
C LYS A 639 -65.20 11.57 30.62
N ASN A 640 -65.61 10.52 31.33
CA ASN A 640 -65.19 10.25 32.71
C ASN A 640 -63.86 9.49 32.80
N ARG A 641 -63.61 8.50 31.92
CA ARG A 641 -62.34 7.76 31.87
C ARG A 641 -61.22 8.61 31.28
N ILE A 642 -61.55 9.55 30.40
CA ILE A 642 -60.59 10.27 29.57
C ILE A 642 -60.63 11.77 29.91
N LYS A 643 -60.41 12.10 31.20
CA LYS A 643 -60.09 13.47 31.61
C LYS A 643 -58.60 13.72 31.41
N ASN A 644 -58.26 14.39 30.30
CA ASN A 644 -56.89 14.76 29.91
C ASN A 644 -55.91 13.57 29.81
N PRO A 645 -56.08 12.64 28.84
CA PRO A 645 -55.08 11.63 28.59
C PRO A 645 -53.85 12.33 27.98
N THR A 646 -52.78 12.44 28.73
CA THR A 646 -51.49 12.76 28.12
C THR A 646 -50.93 11.44 27.61
N VAL A 647 -51.12 11.17 26.31
CA VAL A 647 -50.42 10.06 25.66
C VAL A 647 -49.01 10.54 25.40
N TYR A 648 -48.08 10.02 26.20
CA TYR A 648 -46.67 10.15 25.93
C TYR A 648 -46.34 9.05 24.94
N LEU A 649 -45.93 9.42 23.73
CA LEU A 649 -45.28 8.47 22.82
C LEU A 649 -43.82 8.46 23.22
N PRO A 650 -43.39 7.55 24.11
CA PRO A 650 -42.14 7.74 24.83
C PRO A 650 -40.93 7.48 23.93
N THR A 651 -41.14 7.03 22.68
CA THR A 651 -40.08 6.65 21.74
C THR A 651 -40.75 6.23 20.43
N PHE A 652 -40.51 6.98 19.33
CA PHE A 652 -40.54 6.39 17.99
C PHE A 652 -39.29 5.52 17.85
N GLY A 653 -39.25 4.40 18.57
CA GLY A 653 -38.02 3.64 18.83
C GLY A 653 -37.99 2.30 18.10
N PHE A 654 -37.28 2.24 16.97
CA PHE A 654 -36.63 0.99 16.53
C PHE A 654 -35.11 1.01 16.73
N ASP A 655 -34.56 2.07 17.32
CA ASP A 655 -33.22 2.02 17.92
C ASP A 655 -33.28 2.68 19.30
N LYS A 656 -32.64 2.06 20.29
CA LYS A 656 -32.82 2.34 21.74
C LYS A 656 -32.43 3.76 22.19
N ASN A 657 -32.05 4.65 21.27
CA ASN A 657 -31.52 5.97 21.57
C ASN A 657 -32.27 7.11 20.83
N ALA A 658 -33.36 6.81 20.14
CA ALA A 658 -34.13 7.81 19.40
C ALA A 658 -35.22 8.49 20.26
N ASN A 659 -34.82 9.45 21.10
CA ASN A 659 -35.75 10.28 21.88
C ASN A 659 -36.11 11.55 21.11
N THR A 660 -37.11 11.47 20.24
CA THR A 660 -37.87 12.65 19.80
C THR A 660 -39.25 12.59 20.41
N ASP A 661 -39.46 13.37 21.48
CA ASP A 661 -40.76 13.54 22.12
C ASP A 661 -41.64 14.41 21.21
N VAL A 662 -42.56 13.80 20.47
CA VAL A 662 -43.63 14.51 19.77
C VAL A 662 -44.86 14.50 20.67
N ASN A 663 -45.31 15.69 21.10
CA ASN A 663 -46.58 15.81 21.80
C ASN A 663 -47.72 15.64 20.79
N ILE A 664 -48.56 14.63 20.97
CA ILE A 664 -49.71 14.39 20.10
C ILE A 664 -50.99 14.39 20.92
N ASN A 665 -52.00 15.09 20.44
CA ASN A 665 -53.29 15.20 21.11
C ASN A 665 -54.26 14.15 20.55
N ILE A 666 -54.88 13.36 21.43
CA ILE A 666 -56.05 12.56 21.04
C ILE A 666 -57.22 13.52 20.84
N VAL A 667 -57.74 13.59 19.63
CA VAL A 667 -58.87 14.49 19.31
C VAL A 667 -60.20 13.76 19.18
N GLY A 668 -60.17 12.44 19.07
CA GLY A 668 -61.37 11.63 18.91
C GLY A 668 -61.12 10.14 18.98
N PHE A 669 -62.21 9.39 18.91
CA PHE A 669 -62.23 7.93 18.83
C PHE A 669 -63.07 7.49 17.64
N PHE A 670 -62.98 6.23 17.24
CA PHE A 670 -63.86 5.68 16.21
C PHE A 670 -64.41 4.30 16.59
N ASP A 671 -65.61 4.01 16.09
CA ASP A 671 -66.25 2.69 16.20
C ASP A 671 -65.71 1.78 15.10
N ALA A 672 -64.96 0.75 15.52
CA ALA A 672 -64.50 -0.31 14.64
C ALA A 672 -65.61 -1.37 14.57
N GLN A 673 -66.31 -1.46 13.42
CA GLN A 673 -67.33 -2.50 13.25
C GLN A 673 -66.70 -3.90 13.39
N SER A 674 -67.44 -4.79 14.06
CA SER A 674 -66.99 -6.02 14.74
C SER A 674 -66.29 -7.12 13.91
N ASP A 675 -66.00 -6.91 12.63
CA ASP A 675 -65.39 -7.94 11.76
C ASP A 675 -63.95 -7.63 11.30
N GLU A 676 -63.40 -6.45 11.58
CA GLU A 676 -61.96 -6.17 11.39
C GLU A 676 -61.29 -6.08 12.77
N GLU A 677 -60.28 -6.92 12.99
CA GLU A 677 -59.49 -6.91 14.23
C GLU A 677 -59.00 -5.49 14.57
N ILE A 678 -58.98 -5.19 15.88
CA ILE A 678 -58.78 -3.90 16.57
C ILE A 678 -57.40 -3.26 16.31
N ASN A 679 -56.73 -3.47 15.18
CA ASN A 679 -55.28 -3.33 15.06
C ASN A 679 -54.77 -1.97 14.55
N TYR A 680 -55.64 -0.99 14.28
CA TYR A 680 -55.25 0.25 13.64
C TYR A 680 -55.60 1.52 14.43
N CYS A 681 -54.71 2.53 14.38
CA CYS A 681 -54.98 3.90 14.80
C CYS A 681 -54.96 4.82 13.56
N TYR A 682 -55.82 5.85 13.52
CA TYR A 682 -55.89 6.80 12.39
C TYR A 682 -55.25 8.15 12.74
N PHE A 683 -54.49 8.69 11.79
CA PHE A 683 -53.64 9.89 11.95
C PHE A 683 -54.08 10.99 11.00
N SER A 684 -54.02 12.27 11.41
CA SER A 684 -54.20 13.38 10.47
C SER A 684 -53.27 13.23 9.26
N GLU A 685 -53.69 13.73 8.11
CA GLU A 685 -52.90 13.66 6.87
C GLU A 685 -51.50 14.25 7.07
N GLU A 686 -51.38 15.39 7.77
CA GLU A 686 -50.08 16.03 8.04
C GLU A 686 -49.18 15.19 8.98
N LEU A 687 -49.75 14.52 9.99
CA LEU A 687 -48.98 13.66 10.90
C LEU A 687 -48.60 12.35 10.23
N TYR A 688 -49.51 11.77 9.45
CA TYR A 688 -49.27 10.57 8.67
C TYR A 688 -48.16 10.83 7.65
N ASP A 689 -48.19 11.94 6.91
CA ASP A 689 -47.17 12.29 5.93
C ASP A 689 -45.81 12.61 6.60
N LEU A 690 -45.81 13.22 7.79
CA LEU A 690 -44.59 13.46 8.58
C LEU A 690 -43.95 12.15 9.04
N ILE A 691 -44.74 11.24 9.62
CA ILE A 691 -44.28 9.91 10.04
C ILE A 691 -43.86 9.10 8.80
N LEU A 692 -44.61 9.15 7.71
CA LEU A 692 -44.26 8.41 6.49
C LEU A 692 -42.92 8.87 5.93
N ASN A 693 -42.65 10.18 5.89
CA ASN A 693 -41.38 10.75 5.43
C ASN A 693 -40.19 10.28 6.28
N ASP A 694 -40.34 10.27 7.61
CA ASP A 694 -39.29 9.75 8.50
C ASP A 694 -39.11 8.23 8.33
N TYR A 695 -40.12 7.48 7.89
CA TYR A 695 -40.11 6.02 7.81
C TYR A 695 -39.97 5.45 6.38
N GLN A 696 -39.74 6.30 5.37
CA GLN A 696 -39.57 5.86 3.97
C GLN A 696 -38.49 4.78 3.81
N TYR A 697 -37.47 4.77 4.66
CA TYR A 697 -36.39 3.78 4.63
C TYR A 697 -36.82 2.36 5.07
N LEU A 698 -37.89 2.22 5.86
CA LEU A 698 -38.42 0.92 6.30
C LEU A 698 -39.33 0.27 5.25
N LEU A 699 -39.93 1.08 4.39
CA LEU A 699 -40.84 0.61 3.35
C LEU A 699 -40.11 -0.16 2.25
N TYR A 700 -38.92 0.32 1.89
CA TYR A 700 -38.19 -0.18 0.74
C TYR A 700 -37.17 -1.28 1.06
N ASN A 701 -36.82 -1.48 2.33
CA ASN A 701 -35.90 -2.51 2.85
C ASN A 701 -34.96 -3.15 1.81
N TYR A 702 -34.10 -2.33 1.18
CA TYR A 702 -33.16 -2.81 0.16
C TYR A 702 -32.05 -3.57 0.86
N ARG A 703 -31.78 -4.79 0.44
CA ARG A 703 -30.70 -5.60 1.00
C ARG A 703 -29.34 -5.10 0.51
N ASN A 704 -29.20 -5.02 -0.82
CA ASN A 704 -27.99 -4.63 -1.51
C ASN A 704 -28.32 -4.16 -2.94
N PHE A 705 -27.34 -3.59 -3.64
CA PHE A 705 -27.48 -3.15 -5.02
C PHE A 705 -26.58 -3.94 -5.96
N ILE A 706 -27.06 -4.16 -7.18
CA ILE A 706 -26.35 -4.92 -8.22
C ILE A 706 -26.10 -4.02 -9.41
N ILE A 707 -24.84 -3.97 -9.84
CA ILE A 707 -24.40 -3.10 -10.93
C ILE A 707 -23.75 -3.96 -12.01
N PRO A 708 -24.13 -3.81 -13.29
CA PRO A 708 -23.44 -4.48 -14.39
C PRO A 708 -21.97 -4.08 -14.46
N LEU A 709 -21.08 -5.08 -14.63
CA LEU A 709 -19.64 -4.81 -14.70
C LEU A 709 -19.29 -3.90 -15.90
N LYS A 710 -20.02 -4.01 -17.02
CA LYS A 710 -19.82 -3.16 -18.22
C LYS A 710 -20.03 -1.67 -17.95
N ASP A 711 -20.96 -1.32 -17.07
CA ASP A 711 -21.20 0.08 -16.72
C ASP A 711 -20.11 0.58 -15.76
N PHE A 712 -19.62 -0.31 -14.89
CA PHE A 712 -18.44 -0.11 -14.06
C PHE A 712 -17.14 0.08 -14.89
N GLU A 713 -17.07 -0.43 -16.12
CA GLU A 713 -15.90 -0.30 -17.02
C GLU A 713 -15.72 1.11 -17.60
N THR A 714 -16.80 1.86 -17.81
CA THR A 714 -16.80 3.11 -18.60
C THR A 714 -16.23 4.34 -17.89
N LYS A 715 -15.98 4.28 -16.57
CA LYS A 715 -15.40 5.38 -15.79
C LYS A 715 -14.15 4.96 -15.01
N ASN A 716 -13.18 5.87 -14.93
CA ASN A 716 -11.99 5.73 -14.09
C ASN A 716 -12.40 5.74 -12.62
N PHE A 717 -12.81 4.58 -12.08
CA PHE A 717 -12.75 4.35 -10.65
C PHE A 717 -11.28 4.41 -10.23
N GLU A 718 -10.88 5.53 -9.63
CA GLU A 718 -9.78 5.52 -8.67
C GLU A 718 -10.42 5.16 -7.33
N MET A 719 -10.02 4.03 -6.72
CA MET A 719 -10.31 3.83 -5.31
C MET A 719 -9.60 4.94 -4.55
N ARG A 720 -10.35 5.98 -4.16
CA ARG A 720 -9.78 7.10 -3.43
C ARG A 720 -9.42 6.63 -2.03
N ASN A 721 -8.12 6.43 -1.84
CA ASN A 721 -7.48 6.47 -0.53
C ASN A 721 -7.57 7.90 0.01
N GLU A 722 -8.65 8.25 0.70
CA GLU A 722 -8.57 9.35 1.65
C GLU A 722 -8.00 8.80 2.96
N GLU A 723 -6.78 9.25 3.27
CA GLU A 723 -6.07 8.97 4.51
C GLU A 723 -6.92 9.40 5.70
N ILE A 724 -7.42 8.43 6.48
CA ILE A 724 -7.74 8.66 7.88
C ILE A 724 -6.57 8.09 8.68
N THR A 725 -5.78 9.02 9.19
CA THR A 725 -4.59 8.82 10.04
C THR A 725 -4.88 7.91 11.23
N ASP A 726 -3.99 6.92 11.37
CA ASP A 726 -3.72 6.01 12.51
C ASP A 726 -4.90 5.16 13.03
N SER A 727 -4.84 3.83 13.12
CA SER A 727 -3.72 2.88 13.00
C SER A 727 -4.27 1.49 12.66
N ASN A 728 -3.60 0.84 11.72
CA ASN A 728 -3.63 -0.60 11.39
C ASN A 728 -4.88 -1.23 10.73
N LEU A 729 -4.68 -1.48 9.43
CA LEU A 729 -5.13 -2.62 8.61
C LEU A 729 -6.57 -2.63 8.06
N LEU A 730 -6.63 -3.08 6.80
CA LEU A 730 -7.80 -3.32 5.92
C LEU A 730 -8.42 -2.09 5.23
N LEU A 731 -7.76 -1.53 4.21
CA LEU A 731 -8.43 -0.69 3.22
C LEU A 731 -7.74 -0.75 1.84
N GLU A 732 -8.16 -1.68 0.99
CA GLU A 732 -7.73 -1.70 -0.42
C GLU A 732 -8.86 -2.01 -1.43
N ASN A 733 -10.12 -2.22 -1.03
CA ASN A 733 -11.23 -2.59 -1.94
C ASN A 733 -12.56 -1.88 -1.60
N LYS A 734 -12.51 -0.62 -1.16
CA LYS A 734 -13.62 0.01 -0.43
C LYS A 734 -13.95 1.38 -1.02
N LEU A 735 -15.22 1.59 -1.39
CA LEU A 735 -15.74 2.92 -1.69
C LEU A 735 -16.06 3.60 -0.35
N LEU A 736 -15.08 4.35 0.16
CA LEU A 736 -15.32 5.32 1.21
C LEU A 736 -16.02 6.49 0.58
N ILE A 737 -17.29 6.67 0.92
CA ILE A 737 -18.03 7.81 0.49
C ILE A 737 -18.60 8.52 1.70
N ASN A 738 -18.07 9.71 1.98
CA ASN A 738 -18.43 10.47 3.16
C ASN A 738 -19.84 11.06 2.97
N TYR A 739 -20.85 10.33 3.41
CA TYR A 739 -22.23 10.81 3.46
C TYR A 739 -22.35 11.77 4.66
N ASN A 740 -22.12 13.06 4.45
CA ASN A 740 -22.52 14.09 5.41
C ASN A 740 -24.04 14.25 5.27
N SER A 741 -24.81 13.45 6.01
CA SER A 741 -26.21 13.78 6.27
C SER A 741 -26.26 14.94 7.27
N ASP A 742 -25.98 16.16 6.80
CA ASP A 742 -26.12 17.38 7.59
C ASP A 742 -27.58 17.85 7.73
N GLU A 743 -28.55 17.10 7.20
CA GLU A 743 -29.97 17.39 7.41
C GLU A 743 -30.68 16.13 7.89
N HIS A 744 -30.95 16.11 9.20
CA HIS A 744 -31.80 15.19 9.94
C HIS A 744 -31.32 13.72 9.98
N ILE A 745 -30.58 13.39 11.05
CA ILE A 745 -30.65 12.17 11.90
C ILE A 745 -29.42 12.22 12.84
N TYR A 746 -29.68 12.43 14.14
CA TYR A 746 -28.79 12.40 15.31
C TYR A 746 -27.45 13.17 15.27
N LYS A 747 -27.44 14.33 15.97
CA LYS A 747 -26.26 14.78 16.69
C LYS A 747 -26.03 13.84 17.86
N ASP A 748 -25.16 12.85 17.68
CA ASP A 748 -24.45 12.24 18.81
C ASP A 748 -22.98 12.04 18.46
N SER A 749 -22.14 12.20 19.48
CA SER A 749 -20.70 12.34 19.39
C SER A 749 -20.01 11.21 18.62
N VAL A 750 -19.10 11.62 17.72
CA VAL A 750 -18.17 10.84 16.87
C VAL A 750 -18.68 10.65 15.44
N ASN A 751 -18.00 11.31 14.49
CA ASN A 751 -18.21 11.21 13.04
C ASN A 751 -18.44 9.76 12.57
N ASN A 752 -19.69 9.39 12.29
CA ASN A 752 -20.06 8.09 11.74
C ASN A 752 -20.21 8.22 10.22
N GLY A 753 -19.24 7.71 9.46
CA GLY A 753 -19.31 7.64 8.01
C GLY A 753 -20.05 6.39 7.52
N VAL A 754 -20.85 6.53 6.46
CA VAL A 754 -21.37 5.40 5.67
C VAL A 754 -20.27 4.85 4.78
N LYS A 755 -20.19 3.52 4.66
CA LYS A 755 -19.20 2.84 3.83
C LYS A 755 -19.88 1.84 2.92
N TYR A 756 -19.53 1.90 1.63
CA TYR A 756 -20.01 0.98 0.62
C TYR A 756 -18.92 -0.04 0.29
N ASP A 757 -19.21 -1.31 0.52
CA ASP A 757 -18.32 -2.42 0.22
C ASP A 757 -18.74 -3.06 -1.09
N ILE A 758 -17.74 -3.36 -1.91
CA ILE A 758 -17.93 -4.16 -3.10
C ILE A 758 -17.83 -5.63 -2.71
N CYS A 759 -18.87 -6.42 -2.97
CA CYS A 759 -18.92 -7.86 -2.69
C CYS A 759 -18.90 -8.65 -3.99
N ASN A 760 -18.00 -9.63 -4.08
CA ASN A 760 -17.92 -10.67 -5.11
C ASN A 760 -16.83 -11.69 -4.73
N GLU A 761 -16.85 -12.84 -5.41
CA GLU A 761 -15.94 -13.94 -5.16
C GLU A 761 -14.45 -13.57 -5.30
N ILE A 762 -14.08 -12.61 -6.16
CA ILE A 762 -12.67 -12.21 -6.34
C ILE A 762 -12.19 -11.39 -5.15
N ILE A 763 -13.00 -10.47 -4.66
CA ILE A 763 -12.69 -9.64 -3.49
C ILE A 763 -12.64 -10.52 -2.24
N THR A 764 -13.58 -11.45 -2.08
CA THR A 764 -13.54 -12.42 -0.98
C THR A 764 -12.25 -13.26 -1.04
N SER A 765 -11.92 -13.82 -2.21
CA SER A 765 -10.67 -14.57 -2.41
C SER A 765 -9.43 -13.72 -2.06
N PHE A 766 -9.44 -12.44 -2.44
CA PHE A 766 -8.38 -11.50 -2.13
C PHE A 766 -8.23 -11.25 -0.63
N ASP A 767 -9.32 -10.91 0.06
CA ASP A 767 -9.29 -10.60 1.49
C ASP A 767 -8.82 -11.80 2.32
N TYR A 768 -9.23 -13.03 1.97
CA TYR A 768 -8.75 -14.24 2.66
C TYR A 768 -7.27 -14.54 2.38
N LEU A 769 -6.80 -14.34 1.15
CA LEU A 769 -5.40 -14.59 0.79
C LEU A 769 -4.46 -13.51 1.34
N LYS A 770 -4.97 -12.30 1.57
CA LYS A 770 -4.19 -11.15 2.03
C LYS A 770 -3.43 -11.46 3.31
N ASP A 771 -4.09 -12.01 4.33
CA ASP A 771 -3.45 -12.33 5.61
C ASP A 771 -2.30 -13.32 5.45
N TYR A 772 -2.48 -14.35 4.62
CA TYR A 772 -1.42 -15.33 4.32
C TYR A 772 -0.24 -14.67 3.59
N ILE A 773 -0.54 -13.79 2.62
CA ILE A 773 0.48 -13.04 1.87
C ILE A 773 1.24 -12.10 2.81
N GLU A 774 0.56 -11.40 3.71
CA GLU A 774 1.17 -10.49 4.68
C GLU A 774 2.12 -11.22 5.65
N ILE A 775 1.74 -12.41 6.13
CA ILE A 775 2.62 -13.25 6.96
C ILE A 775 3.89 -13.66 6.18
N ILE A 776 3.73 -14.11 4.92
CA ILE A 776 4.88 -14.47 4.07
C ILE A 776 5.78 -13.25 3.85
N LEU A 777 5.20 -12.09 3.57
CA LEU A 777 5.92 -10.84 3.39
C LEU A 777 6.65 -10.41 4.67
N LEU A 778 6.05 -10.60 5.84
CA LEU A 778 6.68 -10.28 7.12
C LEU A 778 7.95 -11.12 7.34
N VAL A 779 7.87 -12.43 7.09
CA VAL A 779 9.02 -13.34 7.19
C VAL A 779 10.12 -12.93 6.21
N LEU A 780 9.76 -12.64 4.96
CA LEU A 780 10.71 -12.19 3.93
C LEU A 780 11.34 -10.82 4.30
N LYS A 781 10.56 -9.88 4.82
CA LYS A 781 11.03 -8.55 5.30
C LYS A 781 11.98 -8.68 6.49
N LEU A 782 11.84 -9.69 7.35
CA LEU A 782 12.76 -9.94 8.47
C LEU A 782 14.11 -10.54 8.01
N ILE A 783 14.10 -11.39 6.99
CA ILE A 783 15.32 -12.05 6.48
C ILE A 783 16.14 -11.10 5.60
N LEU A 784 15.48 -10.21 4.87
CA LEU A 784 16.12 -9.36 3.86
C LEU A 784 17.22 -8.44 4.40
N PRO A 785 17.07 -7.71 5.54
CA PRO A 785 18.14 -6.89 6.10
C PRO A 785 19.39 -7.71 6.45
N CYS A 786 19.19 -8.91 6.99
CA CYS A 786 20.30 -9.82 7.31
C CYS A 786 21.08 -10.22 6.04
N LEU A 787 20.36 -10.58 4.97
CA LEU A 787 20.98 -10.90 3.68
C LEU A 787 21.69 -9.68 3.06
N ALA A 788 21.08 -8.50 3.13
CA ALA A 788 21.69 -7.26 2.63
C ALA A 788 22.98 -6.91 3.38
N ILE A 789 23.01 -7.08 4.70
CA ILE A 789 24.23 -6.87 5.52
C ILE A 789 25.32 -7.87 5.11
N ILE A 790 24.98 -9.16 5.00
CA ILE A 790 25.92 -10.20 4.55
C ILE A 790 26.48 -9.85 3.17
N LEU A 791 25.62 -9.39 2.26
CA LEU A 791 26.03 -8.97 0.91
C LEU A 791 27.01 -7.80 0.94
N ILE A 792 26.71 -6.75 1.71
CA ILE A 792 27.60 -5.59 1.88
C ILE A 792 28.96 -6.03 2.45
N LEU A 793 28.98 -6.92 3.44
CA LEU A 793 30.22 -7.44 4.04
C LEU A 793 31.05 -8.26 3.04
N VAL A 794 30.40 -9.13 2.26
CA VAL A 794 31.05 -9.93 1.22
C VAL A 794 31.61 -9.03 0.12
N MET A 795 30.84 -8.03 -0.34
CA MET A 795 31.29 -7.04 -1.32
C MET A 795 32.46 -6.22 -0.77
N TYR A 796 32.36 -5.76 0.48
CA TYR A 796 33.44 -5.05 1.15
C TYR A 796 34.73 -5.88 1.16
N HIS A 797 34.65 -7.16 1.53
CA HIS A 797 35.82 -8.04 1.57
C HIS A 797 36.40 -8.30 0.17
N TYR A 798 35.53 -8.52 -0.83
CA TYR A 798 35.94 -8.68 -2.22
C TYR A 798 36.68 -7.44 -2.73
N PHE A 799 36.07 -6.26 -2.64
CA PHE A 799 36.68 -5.02 -3.11
C PHE A 799 37.92 -4.66 -2.30
N SER A 800 37.93 -4.91 -0.99
CA SER A 800 39.15 -4.75 -0.19
C SER A 800 40.31 -5.56 -0.78
N HIS A 801 40.06 -6.81 -1.15
CA HIS A 801 41.11 -7.65 -1.75
C HIS A 801 41.48 -7.22 -3.18
N VAL A 802 40.51 -6.85 -4.03
CA VAL A 802 40.78 -6.34 -5.39
C VAL A 802 41.64 -5.09 -5.32
N ILE A 803 41.28 -4.13 -4.46
CA ILE A 803 42.03 -2.88 -4.32
C ILE A 803 43.42 -3.13 -3.71
N LEU A 804 43.58 -4.12 -2.82
CA LEU A 804 44.90 -4.53 -2.31
C LEU A 804 45.80 -5.12 -3.39
N GLU A 805 45.28 -5.99 -4.27
CA GLU A 805 46.05 -6.53 -5.41
C GLU A 805 46.45 -5.43 -6.39
N LYS A 806 45.63 -4.38 -6.54
CA LYS A 806 45.88 -3.23 -7.41
C LYS A 806 46.52 -2.04 -6.71
N LYS A 807 46.95 -2.18 -5.45
CA LYS A 807 47.50 -1.08 -4.64
C LYS A 807 48.70 -0.41 -5.31
N LYS A 808 49.61 -1.19 -5.89
CA LYS A 808 50.80 -0.69 -6.61
C LYS A 808 50.40 0.15 -7.82
N ASP A 809 49.49 -0.36 -8.66
CA ASP A 809 48.99 0.34 -9.85
C ASP A 809 48.29 1.65 -9.49
N ILE A 810 47.42 1.64 -8.46
CA ILE A 810 46.76 2.85 -7.94
C ILE A 810 47.81 3.90 -7.51
N GLY A 811 48.85 3.45 -6.82
CA GLY A 811 49.99 4.28 -6.43
C GLY A 811 50.68 4.90 -7.65
N ILE A 812 50.97 4.10 -8.68
CA ILE A 812 51.59 4.56 -9.93
C ILE A 812 50.70 5.58 -10.66
N PHE A 813 49.39 5.34 -10.77
CA PHE A 813 48.47 6.32 -11.35
C PHE A 813 48.43 7.63 -10.56
N ARG A 814 48.43 7.57 -9.22
CA ARG A 814 48.50 8.76 -8.35
C ARG A 814 49.81 9.53 -8.52
N LEU A 815 50.93 8.82 -8.70
CA LEU A 815 52.23 9.42 -9.04
C LEU A 815 52.19 10.11 -10.40
N LEU A 816 51.60 9.45 -11.39
CA LEU A 816 51.47 10.00 -12.73
C LEU A 816 50.65 11.27 -12.76
N GLY A 817 49.70 11.43 -11.83
CA GLY A 817 48.91 12.65 -11.66
C GLY A 817 47.41 12.45 -11.77
N TYR A 818 46.92 11.20 -11.73
CA TYR A 818 45.50 10.89 -11.70
C TYR A 818 44.87 11.37 -10.38
N GLN A 819 43.67 11.95 -10.48
CA GLN A 819 42.91 12.43 -9.33
C GLN A 819 42.22 11.26 -8.61
N LYS A 820 41.96 11.44 -7.30
CA LYS A 820 41.17 10.48 -6.50
C LYS A 820 39.84 10.12 -7.16
N ARG A 821 39.15 11.13 -7.71
CA ARG A 821 37.87 10.97 -8.40
C ARG A 821 37.98 10.08 -9.65
N GLU A 822 39.06 10.21 -10.41
CA GLU A 822 39.26 9.43 -11.64
C GLU A 822 39.49 7.96 -11.31
N ILE A 823 40.31 7.69 -10.29
CA ILE A 823 40.51 6.35 -9.76
C ILE A 823 39.20 5.78 -9.22
N PHE A 824 38.40 6.59 -8.52
CA PHE A 824 37.07 6.18 -8.07
C PHE A 824 36.16 5.76 -9.23
N ILE A 825 36.13 6.53 -10.33
CA ILE A 825 35.34 6.18 -11.52
C ILE A 825 35.82 4.88 -12.16
N VAL A 826 37.14 4.62 -12.20
CA VAL A 826 37.69 3.36 -12.74
C VAL A 826 37.12 2.16 -11.98
N PHE A 827 37.12 2.21 -10.65
CA PHE A 827 36.58 1.16 -9.79
C PHE A 827 35.05 1.09 -9.81
N LEU A 828 34.37 2.22 -9.97
CA LEU A 828 32.92 2.26 -10.15
C LEU A 828 32.48 1.54 -11.42
N ASN A 829 33.19 1.77 -12.52
CA ASN A 829 32.92 1.09 -13.79
C ASN A 829 33.13 -0.43 -13.68
N GLU A 830 34.12 -0.88 -12.90
CA GLU A 830 34.33 -2.31 -12.62
C GLU A 830 33.12 -2.93 -11.90
N ILE A 831 32.54 -2.24 -10.91
CA ILE A 831 31.27 -2.67 -10.29
C ILE A 831 30.15 -2.77 -11.32
N ILE A 832 29.98 -1.74 -12.15
CA ILE A 832 28.88 -1.70 -13.13
C ILE A 832 28.96 -2.89 -14.08
N VAL A 833 30.17 -3.23 -14.55
CA VAL A 833 30.40 -4.38 -15.45
C VAL A 833 30.05 -5.71 -14.76
N ILE A 834 30.26 -5.82 -13.44
CA ILE A 834 29.90 -7.02 -12.68
C ILE A 834 28.40 -7.08 -12.39
N LEU A 835 27.78 -5.96 -11.99
CA LEU A 835 26.38 -5.93 -11.55
C LEU A 835 25.37 -6.00 -12.70
N LEU A 836 25.72 -5.48 -13.88
CA LEU A 836 24.78 -5.40 -15.01
C LEU A 836 24.34 -6.80 -15.51
N PRO A 837 25.24 -7.78 -15.73
CA PRO A 837 24.84 -9.15 -16.05
C PRO A 837 24.01 -9.81 -14.93
N VAL A 838 24.38 -9.55 -13.67
CA VAL A 838 23.67 -10.12 -12.51
C VAL A 838 22.24 -9.60 -12.44
N LEU A 839 22.03 -8.31 -12.71
CA LEU A 839 20.71 -7.69 -12.79
C LEU A 839 19.86 -8.32 -13.90
N ILE A 840 20.43 -8.53 -15.10
CA ILE A 840 19.70 -9.14 -16.22
C ILE A 840 19.24 -10.56 -15.86
N VAL A 841 20.16 -11.38 -15.35
CA VAL A 841 19.84 -12.75 -14.90
C VAL A 841 18.80 -12.72 -13.79
N ASN A 842 18.91 -11.77 -12.85
CA ASN A 842 17.96 -11.65 -11.76
C ASN A 842 16.56 -11.26 -12.23
N MET A 843 16.42 -10.38 -13.22
CA MET A 843 15.12 -10.01 -13.79
C MET A 843 14.45 -11.21 -14.49
N LEU A 844 15.23 -12.02 -15.21
CA LEU A 844 14.74 -13.26 -15.81
C LEU A 844 14.28 -14.27 -14.75
N LEU A 845 15.11 -14.49 -13.72
CA LEU A 845 14.76 -15.38 -12.61
C LEU A 845 13.52 -14.89 -11.87
N CYS A 846 13.40 -13.58 -11.63
CA CYS A 846 12.23 -13.00 -10.98
C CYS A 846 10.97 -13.22 -11.81
N SER A 847 11.01 -13.00 -13.14
CA SER A 847 9.87 -13.28 -14.01
C SER A 847 9.43 -14.75 -13.95
N ILE A 848 10.39 -15.69 -13.96
CA ILE A 848 10.10 -17.12 -13.81
C ILE A 848 9.50 -17.41 -12.43
N SER A 849 10.06 -16.85 -11.36
CA SER A 849 9.58 -17.04 -10.00
C SER A 849 8.19 -16.46 -9.78
N VAL A 850 7.89 -15.28 -10.31
CA VAL A 850 6.55 -14.65 -10.23
C VAL A 850 5.52 -15.52 -10.94
N ASN A 851 5.82 -16.02 -12.15
CA ASN A 851 4.93 -16.93 -12.86
C ASN A 851 4.72 -18.25 -12.10
N PHE A 852 5.77 -18.80 -11.51
CA PHE A 852 5.69 -20.01 -10.69
C PHE A 852 4.83 -19.78 -9.44
N ILE A 853 5.01 -18.65 -8.74
CA ILE A 853 4.21 -18.26 -7.58
C ILE A 853 2.74 -18.17 -7.99
N ASN A 854 2.41 -17.41 -9.03
CA ASN A 854 1.03 -17.25 -9.49
C ASN A 854 0.40 -18.60 -9.89
N HIS A 855 1.13 -19.46 -10.61
CA HIS A 855 0.65 -20.79 -10.97
C HIS A 855 0.45 -21.71 -9.75
N TYR A 856 1.35 -21.63 -8.76
CA TYR A 856 1.25 -22.41 -7.52
C TYR A 856 0.02 -22.00 -6.71
N PHE A 857 -0.23 -20.69 -6.60
CA PHE A 857 -1.38 -20.18 -5.87
C PHE A 857 -2.71 -20.41 -6.59
N ASP A 858 -2.74 -20.30 -7.92
CA ASP A 858 -3.90 -20.70 -8.73
C ASP A 858 -4.22 -22.19 -8.50
N LYS A 859 -3.23 -23.08 -8.61
CA LYS A 859 -3.46 -24.53 -8.49
C LYS A 859 -3.84 -25.01 -7.08
N ILE A 860 -3.26 -24.42 -6.04
CA ILE A 860 -3.46 -24.88 -4.65
C ILE A 860 -4.59 -24.10 -4.00
N TYR A 861 -4.55 -22.77 -4.07
CA TYR A 861 -5.50 -21.92 -3.37
C TYR A 861 -6.67 -21.49 -4.26
N PHE A 862 -6.75 -21.98 -5.51
CA PHE A 862 -7.78 -21.61 -6.49
C PHE A 862 -7.86 -20.11 -6.74
N ALA A 863 -6.74 -19.39 -6.58
CA ALA A 863 -6.72 -17.93 -6.63
C ALA A 863 -7.27 -17.40 -7.96
N LEU A 864 -8.27 -16.51 -7.89
CA LEU A 864 -8.90 -15.90 -9.06
C LEU A 864 -8.08 -14.75 -9.67
N TYR A 865 -6.98 -14.35 -9.03
CA TYR A 865 -6.16 -13.21 -9.43
C TYR A 865 -4.65 -13.49 -9.27
N PRO A 866 -3.77 -12.82 -10.04
CA PRO A 866 -2.33 -12.95 -9.90
C PRO A 866 -1.82 -12.21 -8.66
N ILE A 867 -1.17 -12.94 -7.74
CA ILE A 867 -0.68 -12.43 -6.45
C ILE A 867 0.58 -11.58 -6.56
N ALA A 868 1.44 -11.89 -7.53
CA ALA A 868 2.67 -11.16 -7.76
C ALA A 868 2.72 -10.64 -9.20
N ASN A 869 3.16 -9.41 -9.37
CA ASN A 869 3.36 -8.83 -10.70
C ASN A 869 4.66 -8.01 -10.76
N LEU A 870 5.46 -8.23 -11.81
CA LEU A 870 6.70 -7.49 -12.02
C LEU A 870 6.41 -6.15 -12.70
N GLY A 871 6.01 -5.16 -11.91
CA GLY A 871 5.77 -3.80 -12.39
C GLY A 871 7.05 -3.03 -12.75
N PHE A 872 6.92 -2.02 -13.62
CA PHE A 872 8.02 -1.12 -14.00
C PHE A 872 8.70 -0.45 -12.80
N PHE A 873 7.91 -0.06 -11.80
CA PHE A 873 8.42 0.57 -10.58
C PHE A 873 9.33 -0.37 -9.78
N ALA A 874 8.94 -1.64 -9.63
CA ALA A 874 9.75 -2.65 -8.96
C ALA A 874 11.11 -2.83 -9.68
N ILE A 875 11.10 -2.88 -11.02
CA ILE A 875 12.32 -2.96 -11.83
C ILE A 875 13.23 -1.76 -11.57
N LEU A 876 12.67 -0.54 -11.56
CA LEU A 876 13.43 0.69 -11.32
C LEU A 876 14.05 0.72 -9.91
N VAL A 877 13.27 0.38 -8.88
CA VAL A 877 13.75 0.32 -7.49
C VAL A 877 14.89 -0.68 -7.37
N THR A 878 14.76 -1.86 -7.98
CA THR A 878 15.81 -2.89 -7.96
C THR A 878 17.09 -2.43 -8.62
N ILE A 879 17.00 -1.75 -9.76
CA ILE A 879 18.18 -1.14 -10.41
C ILE A 879 18.88 -0.19 -9.44
N ILE A 880 18.13 0.72 -8.81
CA ILE A 880 18.67 1.73 -7.89
C ILE A 880 19.33 1.06 -6.68
N VAL A 881 18.63 0.14 -6.00
CA VAL A 881 19.12 -0.55 -4.81
C VAL A 881 20.38 -1.37 -5.12
N THR A 882 20.41 -2.07 -6.26
CA THR A 882 21.57 -2.83 -6.75
C THR A 882 22.83 -1.95 -6.84
N PHE A 883 22.71 -0.77 -7.46
CA PHE A 883 23.83 0.16 -7.58
C PHE A 883 24.21 0.82 -6.25
N ILE A 884 23.25 1.13 -5.38
CA ILE A 884 23.52 1.66 -4.04
C ILE A 884 24.32 0.66 -3.20
N LEU A 885 23.91 -0.61 -3.17
CA LEU A 885 24.62 -1.67 -2.44
C LEU A 885 26.06 -1.83 -2.98
N GLY A 886 26.22 -1.80 -4.30
CA GLY A 886 27.54 -1.82 -4.93
C GLY A 886 28.43 -0.63 -4.55
N LEU A 887 27.87 0.58 -4.55
CA LEU A 887 28.55 1.80 -4.13
C LEU A 887 28.99 1.75 -2.67
N ILE A 888 28.12 1.28 -1.77
CA ILE A 888 28.44 1.13 -0.35
C ILE A 888 29.62 0.16 -0.18
N GLY A 889 29.57 -1.00 -0.85
CA GLY A 889 30.61 -2.03 -0.76
C GLY A 889 32.01 -1.54 -1.15
N ILE A 890 32.12 -0.67 -2.16
CA ILE A 890 33.43 -0.17 -2.64
C ILE A 890 33.92 1.09 -1.94
N SER A 891 32.99 1.91 -1.46
CA SER A 891 33.30 3.28 -1.00
C SER A 891 34.32 3.28 0.13
N LEU A 892 34.11 2.47 1.17
CA LEU A 892 34.95 2.41 2.35
C LEU A 892 36.39 1.91 2.08
N PRO A 893 36.60 0.74 1.42
CA PRO A 893 37.96 0.25 1.18
C PRO A 893 38.75 1.17 0.24
N LEU A 894 38.08 1.72 -0.78
CA LEU A 894 38.73 2.64 -1.71
C LEU A 894 39.08 3.97 -1.05
N TYR A 895 38.18 4.49 -0.20
CA TYR A 895 38.43 5.71 0.57
C TYR A 895 39.64 5.59 1.51
N ARG A 896 39.78 4.44 2.18
CA ARG A 896 40.94 4.16 3.06
C ARG A 896 42.27 4.24 2.31
N ILE A 897 42.32 3.75 1.07
CA ILE A 897 43.54 3.77 0.24
C ILE A 897 43.78 5.14 -0.37
N LEU A 898 42.74 5.80 -0.89
CA LEU A 898 42.89 7.10 -1.53
C LEU A 898 43.28 8.22 -0.55
N ARG A 899 42.97 8.12 0.75
CA ARG A 899 43.41 9.09 1.76
C ARG A 899 44.93 9.16 1.93
N LYS A 900 45.65 8.07 1.66
CA LYS A 900 47.12 8.00 1.77
C LYS A 900 47.82 8.82 0.66
N THR A 901 49.02 9.30 0.94
CA THR A 901 49.88 9.94 -0.10
C THR A 901 50.34 8.88 -1.12
N PRO A 902 50.72 9.26 -2.35
CA PRO A 902 51.18 8.29 -3.36
C PRO A 902 52.32 7.39 -2.85
N VAL A 903 53.26 7.94 -2.08
CA VAL A 903 54.38 7.21 -1.48
C VAL A 903 53.90 6.24 -0.41
N GLN A 904 52.91 6.60 0.41
CA GLN A 904 52.30 5.72 1.41
C GLN A 904 51.47 4.58 0.78
N ILE A 905 50.94 4.77 -0.42
CA ILE A 905 50.24 3.70 -1.15
C ILE A 905 51.25 2.67 -1.66
N ILE A 906 52.36 3.11 -2.22
CA ILE A 906 53.36 2.22 -2.83
C ILE A 906 54.24 1.54 -1.78
N SER A 907 54.66 2.28 -0.75
CA SER A 907 55.39 1.68 0.36
C SER A 907 54.46 0.73 1.14
N ASN A 908 54.96 -0.45 1.48
CA ASN A 908 54.24 -1.45 2.29
C ASN A 908 54.09 -1.03 3.77
N LYS A 909 54.04 0.27 4.05
CA LYS A 909 53.86 0.85 5.38
C LYS A 909 52.40 1.22 5.68
#